data_AF-F4SEN4-F1
#
_entry.id   AF-F4SEN4-F1
#
_cell.length_a   1.000
_cell.length_b   1.000
_cell.length_c   1.000
_cell.angle_alpha   90.00
_cell.angle_beta   90.00
_cell.angle_gamma   90.00
#
_symmetry.space_group_name_H-M   'P 1'
#
loop_
_entity.id
_entity.type
_entity.pdbx_description
1 polymer ?
#
loop_
_entity_poly.entity_id
_entity_poly.type
_entity_poly.pdbx_seq_one_letter_code
_entity_poly.pdbx_strand_id
1 'polypeptide(L)'
;CGGAFIRIKDGEIELGAPGNIYHRAVYVLKGGATTLTTPVTPIPYGYGAGYTLVDAQQAAARFVRYRITTQNGEVFNGVTDKDGKTMPVHTILPGNIAIDFPQPEEWLTPRPTPELEEEEEEEETTEGITLRIGLFFDGTGNNQSNAAATERCRRQDLDSFSAEELESIAATCKQYGFGEFDGSAFNSAPNNSYGNAPSNVAYLYDLYPDNSTTPLNKDQKIAYLSVYMEGIGTRSGGKDDRLIGQGLGQGETGVVARVRQAPDSIRQRLRAFITKNPSVAISKVEFDVFGFSRGAAAARHCANEVLKPGRGIFSEMFARGRGGLLKSFDNAADVCINLIGLFDTVAAISDPLNGDFSPGNDLNQGVNLYLPPDCARQVIHLQALDEYRADFSLNNVHHTHLQIGLPGAHSDVGGGYLPRAREKLWMTQPCKASVPSGQRVESHAAWARAEADAKVLRESGVARDGYVAVKAWPAATNPRGKAASAMEDYWITVLLERPVHGELSLIALRVMRELAVRHGVPFKGLEGRPELAMPDELMPIANRILQQSLLRVRYIHLSAHWTPEGPFLFSKPAPLNRRNVHLNSPQEVGFLLSLSACATGGSVPPPVKLPYPAWYIGFAAPKHMEVWVESVDVLDQRGYVFFNVHAGVAGYTRKPEGWHKGTSGGKPINNVDLPDQLLLRWQSLVEPQAYKISIRIPQWVRDEMVTPQRVYCRSSKEWMNDYRFAITLGMAPGGIVKVWVGAPCLSFKEVGRYQAKVEPLGPYRGASKGKYIDLEPENKAYVDQHGIPYGSW
;
A
#
# COMPACT_ATOMS: atom_id res chain seq x y z
N CYS A 1 18.33 36.07 15.20
CA CYS A 1 19.48 35.53 14.47
C CYS A 1 20.16 36.59 13.61
N GLY A 2 21.47 36.43 13.36
CA GLY A 2 22.30 37.37 12.59
C GLY A 2 22.57 38.71 13.29
N GLY A 3 22.24 38.81 14.58
CA GLY A 3 22.15 40.06 15.36
C GLY A 3 20.72 40.59 15.52
N ALA A 4 19.74 40.09 14.75
CA ALA A 4 18.34 40.46 14.92
C ALA A 4 17.65 39.68 16.04
N PHE A 5 16.76 40.33 16.78
CA PHE A 5 16.04 39.76 17.91
C PHE A 5 14.67 40.41 18.10
N ILE A 6 13.80 39.65 18.75
CA ILE A 6 12.52 40.09 19.28
C ILE A 6 12.55 39.72 20.76
N ARG A 7 12.33 40.69 21.63
CA ARG A 7 12.36 40.52 23.08
C ARG A 7 11.00 40.85 23.64
N ILE A 8 10.39 39.90 24.33
CA ILE A 8 9.15 40.13 25.07
C ILE A 8 9.49 39.96 26.55
N LYS A 9 9.40 41.04 27.32
CA LYS A 9 9.76 41.04 28.73
C LYS A 9 8.95 42.10 29.48
N ASP A 10 8.53 41.77 30.70
CA ASP A 10 7.81 42.65 31.63
C ASP A 10 6.50 43.26 31.08
N GLY A 11 5.90 42.59 30.09
CA GLY A 11 4.67 43.05 29.42
C GLY A 11 4.91 43.85 28.13
N GLU A 12 6.16 44.23 27.83
CA GLU A 12 6.51 44.95 26.60
C GLU A 12 7.20 44.07 25.54
N ILE A 13 7.13 44.51 24.28
CA ILE A 13 7.73 43.85 23.11
C ILE A 13 8.69 44.82 22.41
N GLU A 14 9.93 44.40 22.23
CA GLU A 14 11.01 45.18 21.61
C GLU A 14 11.65 44.41 20.45
N LEU A 15 11.97 45.09 19.34
CA LEU A 15 12.40 44.49 18.07
C LEU A 15 13.69 45.13 17.56
N GLY A 16 14.76 44.35 17.35
CA GLY A 16 16.06 44.84 16.90
C GLY A 16 16.66 44.01 15.76
N ALA A 17 17.39 44.64 14.83
CA ALA A 17 18.12 43.97 13.75
C ALA A 17 19.32 44.80 13.27
N PRO A 18 20.42 44.17 12.80
CA PRO A 18 21.60 44.89 12.29
C PRO A 18 21.42 45.50 10.89
N GLY A 19 20.25 45.31 10.26
CA GLY A 19 19.79 46.06 9.07
C GLY A 19 18.34 46.54 9.27
N ASN A 20 17.71 47.16 8.26
CA ASN A 20 16.34 47.70 8.37
C ASN A 20 15.29 46.61 8.71
N ILE A 21 14.36 46.92 9.62
CA ILE A 21 13.23 46.04 9.99
C ILE A 21 11.99 46.42 9.15
N TYR A 22 11.40 45.46 8.45
CA TYR A 22 10.18 45.65 7.66
C TYR A 22 9.04 44.77 8.19
N HIS A 23 7.90 45.38 8.57
CA HIS A 23 6.68 44.66 8.93
C HIS A 23 5.71 44.62 7.74
N ARG A 24 5.31 43.42 7.31
CA ARG A 24 4.31 43.23 6.24
C ARG A 24 3.15 42.39 6.77
N ALA A 25 2.11 43.04 7.28
CA ALA A 25 0.82 42.44 7.65
C ALA A 25 -0.32 43.46 7.51
N VAL A 26 -1.51 43.03 7.09
CA VAL A 26 -2.66 43.90 6.76
C VAL A 26 -3.39 44.42 8.00
N TYR A 27 -3.52 43.62 9.07
CA TYR A 27 -4.02 44.06 10.39
C TYR A 27 -3.42 43.22 11.52
N VAL A 28 -3.20 43.83 12.69
CA VAL A 28 -2.73 43.18 13.92
C VAL A 28 -3.56 43.68 15.11
N LEU A 29 -4.17 42.78 15.89
CA LEU A 29 -4.97 43.13 17.08
C LEU A 29 -4.97 42.01 18.15
N LYS A 30 -5.08 42.38 19.44
CA LYS A 30 -4.77 41.54 20.62
C LYS A 30 -5.85 41.68 21.72
N GLY A 31 -6.41 40.56 22.24
CA GLY A 31 -7.37 40.52 23.38
C GLY A 31 -7.81 39.10 23.84
N GLY A 32 -8.18 38.90 25.13
CA GLY A 32 -8.09 37.65 25.95
C GLY A 32 -9.35 36.79 26.30
N ALA A 33 -9.32 36.04 27.43
CA ALA A 33 -9.68 34.59 27.59
C ALA A 33 -11.01 34.16 28.32
N THR A 34 -11.44 32.85 28.19
CA THR A 34 -12.43 32.11 29.07
C THR A 34 -12.41 30.53 28.98
N THR A 35 -13.09 29.76 29.88
CA THR A 35 -12.94 28.27 30.20
C THR A 35 -14.27 27.42 30.35
N LEU A 36 -14.25 26.05 30.39
CA LEU A 36 -15.40 25.06 30.32
C LEU A 36 -15.27 23.74 31.18
N THR A 37 -16.36 22.94 31.48
CA THR A 37 -16.37 21.72 32.39
C THR A 37 -17.38 20.54 32.08
N THR A 38 -17.07 19.24 32.40
CA THR A 38 -17.96 18.05 32.83
C THR A 38 -17.20 16.66 33.09
N PRO A 39 -17.76 15.53 33.70
CA PRO A 39 -17.13 14.59 34.71
C PRO A 39 -16.91 13.04 34.40
N VAL A 40 -16.58 12.16 35.41
CA VAL A 40 -15.68 10.92 35.43
C VAL A 40 -16.29 9.52 35.94
N THR A 41 -15.58 8.35 35.81
CA THR A 41 -15.97 6.91 36.15
C THR A 41 -14.85 6.04 36.91
N PRO A 42 -15.12 4.91 37.67
CA PRO A 42 -14.21 4.25 38.70
C PRO A 42 -13.64 2.79 38.48
N ILE A 43 -12.84 2.21 39.44
CA ILE A 43 -11.92 0.99 39.41
C ILE A 43 -12.28 -0.16 40.44
N PRO A 44 -11.92 -1.48 40.26
CA PRO A 44 -12.25 -2.61 41.20
C PRO A 44 -11.11 -3.17 42.14
N TYR A 45 -11.48 -3.97 43.18
CA TYR A 45 -10.67 -4.50 44.33
C TYR A 45 -10.55 -6.07 44.40
N GLY A 46 -9.44 -6.67 44.92
CA GLY A 46 -9.31 -8.13 45.24
C GLY A 46 -7.89 -8.68 45.63
N TYR A 47 -7.78 -9.96 46.04
CA TYR A 47 -6.54 -10.74 46.33
C TYR A 47 -5.93 -11.34 45.06
N GLY A 48 -4.60 -11.50 44.95
CA GLY A 48 -3.94 -12.06 43.75
C GLY A 48 -2.82 -13.05 44.04
N ALA A 49 -2.79 -14.20 43.35
CA ALA A 49 -1.73 -15.21 43.48
C ALA A 49 -1.40 -15.90 42.14
N GLY A 50 -0.12 -16.25 41.92
CA GLY A 50 0.35 -17.04 40.77
C GLY A 50 1.11 -18.29 41.24
N TYR A 51 1.05 -19.36 40.46
CA TYR A 51 1.53 -20.70 40.82
C TYR A 51 2.67 -21.14 39.89
N THR A 52 3.55 -22.02 40.35
CA THR A 52 4.65 -22.58 39.54
C THR A 52 4.43 -24.08 39.36
N LEU A 53 4.41 -24.52 38.11
CA LEU A 53 4.19 -25.92 37.72
C LEU A 53 5.53 -26.58 37.40
N VAL A 54 5.71 -27.79 37.94
CA VAL A 54 6.89 -28.62 37.71
C VAL A 54 6.45 -30.03 37.28
N ASP A 55 7.28 -30.71 36.50
CA ASP A 55 7.06 -32.08 36.06
C ASP A 55 7.41 -33.11 37.16
N ALA A 56 7.25 -34.40 36.84
CA ALA A 56 7.52 -35.51 37.76
C ALA A 56 9.00 -35.62 38.19
N GLN A 57 9.92 -34.91 37.53
CA GLN A 57 11.34 -34.83 37.84
C GLN A 57 11.70 -33.49 38.52
N GLN A 58 10.71 -32.70 38.95
CA GLN A 58 10.85 -31.35 39.52
C GLN A 58 11.47 -30.30 38.58
N ALA A 59 11.47 -30.53 37.27
CA ALA A 59 11.84 -29.52 36.30
C ALA A 59 10.64 -28.64 35.93
N ALA A 60 10.87 -27.37 35.60
CA ALA A 60 9.79 -26.44 35.26
C ALA A 60 8.96 -26.96 34.08
N ALA A 61 7.63 -27.04 34.26
CA ALA A 61 6.70 -27.43 33.22
C ALA A 61 6.48 -26.23 32.27
N ARG A 62 7.40 -26.04 31.32
CA ARG A 62 7.48 -24.85 30.46
C ARG A 62 6.45 -24.88 29.34
N PHE A 63 5.79 -23.74 29.11
CA PHE A 63 4.82 -23.58 28.00
C PHE A 63 3.70 -24.61 28.01
N VAL A 64 3.37 -25.12 29.20
CA VAL A 64 2.30 -26.08 29.43
C VAL A 64 1.01 -25.30 29.66
N ARG A 65 -0.02 -25.68 28.91
CA ARG A 65 -1.35 -25.11 29.08
C ARG A 65 -1.96 -25.59 30.39
N TYR A 66 -2.53 -24.67 31.14
CA TYR A 66 -3.13 -24.96 32.42
C TYR A 66 -4.49 -24.24 32.52
N ARG A 67 -5.37 -24.81 33.33
CA ARG A 67 -6.65 -24.23 33.72
C ARG A 67 -6.69 -24.16 35.24
N ILE A 68 -6.98 -22.98 35.78
CA ILE A 68 -7.16 -22.75 37.22
C ILE A 68 -8.63 -22.51 37.46
N THR A 69 -9.27 -23.33 38.30
CA THR A 69 -10.65 -23.13 38.73
C THR A 69 -10.67 -22.74 40.20
N THR A 70 -11.29 -21.60 40.52
CA THR A 70 -11.45 -21.16 41.90
C THR A 70 -12.58 -21.92 42.59
N GLN A 71 -12.59 -21.95 43.92
CA GLN A 71 -13.67 -22.56 44.71
C GLN A 71 -15.07 -21.99 44.39
N ASN A 72 -15.14 -20.78 43.83
CA ASN A 72 -16.39 -20.12 43.42
C ASN A 72 -16.78 -20.41 41.95
N GLY A 73 -16.02 -21.26 41.24
CA GLY A 73 -16.30 -21.66 39.86
C GLY A 73 -15.73 -20.73 38.78
N GLU A 74 -14.91 -19.74 39.14
CA GLU A 74 -14.25 -18.88 38.15
C GLU A 74 -13.07 -19.63 37.51
N VAL A 75 -12.99 -19.57 36.17
CA VAL A 75 -12.01 -20.33 35.39
C VAL A 75 -11.00 -19.39 34.73
N PHE A 76 -9.72 -19.63 35.00
CA PHE A 76 -8.59 -18.88 34.45
C PHE A 76 -7.71 -19.81 33.61
N ASN A 77 -7.73 -19.62 32.30
CA ASN A 77 -6.92 -20.40 31.36
C ASN A 77 -5.63 -19.66 31.04
N GLY A 78 -4.54 -20.40 30.88
CA GLY A 78 -3.25 -19.82 30.51
C GLY A 78 -2.25 -20.83 30.00
N VAL A 79 -1.08 -20.33 29.64
CA VAL A 79 0.10 -21.12 29.29
C VAL A 79 1.19 -20.72 30.27
N THR A 80 1.85 -21.70 30.89
CA THR A 80 2.95 -21.40 31.79
C THR A 80 4.10 -20.74 31.03
N ASP A 81 4.81 -19.83 31.70
CA ASP A 81 5.99 -19.23 31.10
C ASP A 81 7.17 -20.23 31.04
N LYS A 82 8.34 -19.74 30.60
CA LYS A 82 9.58 -20.52 30.51
C LYS A 82 10.06 -21.10 31.86
N ASP A 83 9.54 -20.58 32.97
CA ASP A 83 9.90 -20.99 34.33
C ASP A 83 8.76 -21.81 34.98
N GLY A 84 7.74 -22.17 34.20
CA GLY A 84 6.59 -22.95 34.67
C GLY A 84 5.54 -22.12 35.41
N LYS A 85 5.61 -20.78 35.40
CA LYS A 85 4.70 -19.93 36.18
C LYS A 85 3.40 -19.60 35.47
N THR A 86 2.31 -19.58 36.23
CA THR A 86 0.99 -19.11 35.80
C THR A 86 0.88 -17.59 35.92
N MET A 87 -0.02 -16.99 35.15
CA MET A 87 -0.45 -15.61 35.36
C MET A 87 -1.10 -15.46 36.76
N PRO A 88 -0.96 -14.29 37.44
CA PRO A 88 -1.64 -14.05 38.70
C PRO A 88 -3.16 -14.07 38.53
N VAL A 89 -3.84 -14.89 39.32
CA VAL A 89 -5.30 -14.97 39.39
C VAL A 89 -5.77 -14.07 40.52
N HIS A 90 -6.73 -13.19 40.22
CA HIS A 90 -7.29 -12.25 41.17
C HIS A 90 -8.69 -12.68 41.61
N THR A 91 -8.87 -12.94 42.90
CA THR A 91 -10.15 -13.33 43.51
C THR A 91 -10.52 -12.39 44.63
N ILE A 92 -11.81 -12.21 44.88
CA ILE A 92 -12.31 -11.30 45.92
C ILE A 92 -12.03 -11.86 47.34
N LEU A 93 -11.91 -13.18 47.47
CA LEU A 93 -11.62 -13.89 48.73
C LEU A 93 -10.53 -14.96 48.53
N PRO A 94 -9.69 -15.24 49.55
CA PRO A 94 -8.75 -16.35 49.52
C PRO A 94 -9.54 -17.67 49.60
N GLY A 95 -9.32 -18.57 48.64
CA GLY A 95 -10.00 -19.86 48.56
C GLY A 95 -9.13 -20.91 47.87
N ASN A 96 -9.50 -22.18 48.02
CA ASN A 96 -8.78 -23.27 47.34
C ASN A 96 -8.95 -23.13 45.82
N ILE A 97 -7.89 -23.45 45.09
CA ILE A 97 -7.91 -23.50 43.63
C ILE A 97 -7.57 -24.92 43.16
N ALA A 98 -8.21 -25.35 42.08
CA ALA A 98 -7.84 -26.56 41.37
C ALA A 98 -7.07 -26.17 40.11
N ILE A 99 -5.94 -26.83 39.85
CA ILE A 99 -5.18 -26.67 38.60
C ILE A 99 -5.23 -27.98 37.85
N ASP A 100 -5.73 -27.94 36.62
CA ASP A 100 -5.79 -29.07 35.71
C ASP A 100 -5.15 -28.77 34.35
N PHE A 101 -4.81 -29.83 33.62
CA PHE A 101 -4.05 -29.79 32.37
C PHE A 101 -4.91 -30.40 31.24
N PRO A 102 -5.83 -29.62 30.66
CA PRO A 102 -6.78 -30.17 29.68
C PRO A 102 -6.08 -30.66 28.42
N GLN A 103 -6.49 -31.83 27.92
CA GLN A 103 -6.10 -32.29 26.59
C GLN A 103 -6.75 -31.41 25.50
N PRO A 104 -6.20 -31.37 24.26
CA PRO A 104 -6.62 -30.43 23.22
C PRO A 104 -8.11 -30.45 22.86
N GLU A 105 -8.84 -31.50 23.23
CA GLU A 105 -10.25 -31.74 22.87
C GLU A 105 -11.25 -31.32 23.98
N GLU A 106 -10.81 -31.01 25.20
CA GLU A 106 -11.69 -30.68 26.36
C GLU A 106 -11.97 -29.17 26.56
N TRP A 107 -11.70 -28.33 25.56
CA TRP A 107 -11.85 -26.87 25.65
C TRP A 107 -13.32 -26.39 25.59
N LEU A 108 -14.28 -27.29 25.35
CA LEU A 108 -15.67 -26.94 24.99
C LEU A 108 -16.77 -27.60 25.84
N THR A 109 -16.50 -28.09 27.06
CA THR A 109 -17.57 -28.62 27.93
C THR A 109 -17.70 -27.84 29.24
N PRO A 110 -18.71 -26.97 29.39
CA PRO A 110 -19.18 -26.52 30.70
C PRO A 110 -19.94 -27.66 31.40
N ARG A 111 -19.82 -27.76 32.74
CA ARG A 111 -20.72 -28.60 33.57
C ARG A 111 -21.53 -27.73 34.53
N PRO A 112 -22.72 -28.21 34.94
CA PRO A 112 -23.94 -27.40 35.10
C PRO A 112 -24.18 -26.93 36.53
N THR A 113 -25.07 -25.94 36.68
CA THR A 113 -25.72 -25.57 37.95
C THR A 113 -27.23 -25.41 37.72
N PRO A 114 -28.08 -25.64 38.75
CA PRO A 114 -29.16 -26.62 38.70
C PRO A 114 -30.46 -26.13 38.05
N GLU A 115 -31.10 -27.09 37.37
CA GLU A 115 -32.53 -27.28 37.09
C GLU A 115 -33.48 -26.08 37.33
N LEU A 116 -33.91 -25.47 36.23
CA LEU A 116 -35.33 -25.21 35.99
C LEU A 116 -35.65 -25.80 34.61
N GLU A 117 -36.53 -26.79 34.60
CA GLU A 117 -36.96 -27.57 33.45
C GLU A 117 -37.60 -26.67 32.38
N GLU A 118 -36.90 -26.42 31.27
CA GLU A 118 -37.53 -26.09 29.99
C GLU A 118 -36.78 -26.82 28.87
N GLU A 119 -37.54 -27.57 28.07
CA GLU A 119 -37.11 -28.56 27.08
C GLU A 119 -36.10 -27.98 26.06
N GLU A 120 -34.86 -28.47 26.03
CA GLU A 120 -33.85 -28.10 25.02
C GLU A 120 -34.04 -28.93 23.74
N GLU A 121 -34.32 -28.26 22.62
CA GLU A 121 -34.07 -28.79 21.28
C GLU A 121 -32.54 -28.81 21.02
N GLU A 122 -31.98 -29.96 20.66
CA GLU A 122 -30.56 -30.14 20.33
C GLU A 122 -30.16 -29.30 19.09
N GLU A 123 -29.33 -28.24 19.24
CA GLU A 123 -28.65 -27.58 18.10
C GLU A 123 -27.34 -28.31 17.74
N GLU A 124 -27.30 -28.97 16.57
CA GLU A 124 -26.08 -29.55 15.98
C GLU A 124 -24.97 -28.51 15.76
N THR A 125 -23.79 -28.70 16.36
CA THR A 125 -22.60 -27.86 16.09
C THR A 125 -22.07 -28.13 14.67
N THR A 126 -22.34 -27.22 13.73
CA THR A 126 -21.88 -27.33 12.34
C THR A 126 -20.44 -26.81 12.20
N GLU A 127 -19.47 -27.69 11.88
CA GLU A 127 -18.12 -27.27 11.47
C GLU A 127 -18.18 -26.50 10.14
N GLY A 128 -17.83 -25.21 10.14
CA GLY A 128 -17.84 -24.37 8.93
C GLY A 128 -16.56 -24.44 8.07
N ILE A 129 -16.68 -24.11 6.79
CA ILE A 129 -15.58 -24.05 5.81
C ILE A 129 -15.01 -22.63 5.64
N THR A 130 -13.83 -22.52 5.01
CA THR A 130 -13.31 -21.25 4.51
C THR A 130 -13.79 -20.99 3.07
N LEU A 131 -14.40 -19.83 2.84
CA LEU A 131 -14.74 -19.34 1.51
C LEU A 131 -13.67 -18.38 0.99
N ARG A 132 -13.01 -18.74 -0.11
CA ARG A 132 -12.01 -17.90 -0.77
C ARG A 132 -12.57 -17.21 -2.00
N ILE A 133 -12.51 -15.88 -2.01
CA ILE A 133 -13.10 -15.05 -3.07
C ILE A 133 -11.98 -14.38 -3.87
N GLY A 134 -11.82 -14.81 -5.12
CA GLY A 134 -10.93 -14.18 -6.09
C GLY A 134 -11.63 -12.99 -6.75
N LEU A 135 -11.09 -11.78 -6.60
CA LEU A 135 -11.58 -10.55 -7.24
C LEU A 135 -10.58 -10.09 -8.30
N PHE A 136 -11.02 -9.96 -9.54
CA PHE A 136 -10.15 -9.69 -10.68
C PHE A 136 -10.58 -8.40 -11.38
N PHE A 137 -9.86 -7.30 -11.14
CA PHE A 137 -10.15 -5.98 -11.70
C PHE A 137 -9.30 -5.70 -12.94
N ASP A 138 -9.93 -5.75 -14.12
CA ASP A 138 -9.18 -5.60 -15.37
C ASP A 138 -8.76 -4.14 -15.67
N GLY A 139 -7.78 -3.99 -16.55
CA GLY A 139 -7.25 -2.72 -17.02
C GLY A 139 -8.23 -1.96 -17.91
N THR A 140 -8.00 -0.66 -18.08
CA THR A 140 -8.86 0.19 -18.91
C THR A 140 -8.90 -0.29 -20.35
N GLY A 141 -10.10 -0.32 -20.91
CA GLY A 141 -10.28 -0.75 -22.30
C GLY A 141 -10.18 -2.26 -22.45
N ASN A 142 -9.89 -3.03 -21.39
CA ASN A 142 -9.94 -4.48 -21.44
C ASN A 142 -11.31 -4.99 -20.98
N ASN A 143 -11.85 -5.95 -21.73
CA ASN A 143 -13.08 -6.62 -21.41
C ASN A 143 -13.01 -8.05 -21.97
N GLN A 144 -13.04 -9.05 -21.08
CA GLN A 144 -12.91 -10.45 -21.46
C GLN A 144 -13.99 -10.89 -22.47
N SER A 145 -15.25 -10.49 -22.27
CA SER A 145 -16.37 -10.84 -23.15
C SER A 145 -16.20 -10.25 -24.56
N ASN A 146 -15.79 -8.97 -24.65
CA ASN A 146 -15.60 -8.29 -25.92
C ASN A 146 -14.36 -8.82 -26.65
N ALA A 147 -13.30 -9.18 -25.91
CA ALA A 147 -12.13 -9.83 -26.47
C ALA A 147 -12.45 -11.26 -26.97
N ALA A 148 -13.27 -12.02 -26.25
CA ALA A 148 -13.71 -13.34 -26.71
C ALA A 148 -14.50 -13.26 -28.03
N ALA A 149 -15.31 -12.21 -28.22
CA ALA A 149 -16.08 -11.99 -29.45
C ALA A 149 -15.20 -11.82 -30.70
N THR A 150 -13.96 -11.34 -30.55
CA THR A 150 -13.01 -11.10 -31.66
C THR A 150 -11.80 -12.03 -31.63
N GLU A 151 -11.85 -13.12 -30.86
CA GLU A 151 -10.74 -14.08 -30.73
C GLU A 151 -10.27 -14.61 -32.10
N ARG A 152 -11.23 -14.91 -33.00
CA ARG A 152 -10.94 -15.40 -34.37
C ARG A 152 -10.15 -14.39 -35.21
N CYS A 153 -10.23 -13.09 -34.92
CA CYS A 153 -9.50 -12.05 -35.62
C CYS A 153 -8.00 -12.03 -35.29
N ARG A 154 -7.56 -12.88 -34.35
CA ARG A 154 -6.23 -12.82 -33.72
C ARG A 154 -5.52 -14.16 -33.65
N ARG A 155 -6.10 -15.17 -34.31
CA ARG A 155 -5.57 -16.51 -34.35
C ARG A 155 -4.23 -16.55 -35.09
N GLN A 156 -3.29 -17.32 -34.55
CA GLN A 156 -1.95 -17.45 -35.13
C GLN A 156 -1.90 -18.45 -36.30
N ASP A 157 -2.96 -19.25 -36.46
CA ASP A 157 -3.15 -20.27 -37.49
C ASP A 157 -4.08 -19.78 -38.62
N LEU A 158 -4.31 -18.47 -38.76
CA LEU A 158 -5.16 -17.93 -39.84
C LEU A 158 -4.67 -18.39 -41.22
N ASP A 159 -3.36 -18.50 -41.39
CA ASP A 159 -2.67 -18.98 -42.60
C ASP A 159 -3.02 -20.44 -42.96
N SER A 160 -3.64 -21.19 -42.04
CA SER A 160 -4.06 -22.60 -42.23
C SER A 160 -5.52 -22.77 -42.68
N PHE A 161 -6.30 -21.67 -42.73
CA PHE A 161 -7.69 -21.66 -43.20
C PHE A 161 -7.76 -21.55 -44.73
N SER A 162 -8.85 -22.02 -45.32
CA SER A 162 -9.12 -21.83 -46.75
C SER A 162 -9.37 -20.36 -47.09
N ALA A 163 -9.22 -20.00 -48.38
CA ALA A 163 -9.45 -18.64 -48.85
C ALA A 163 -10.88 -18.12 -48.55
N GLU A 164 -11.90 -18.99 -48.67
CA GLU A 164 -13.29 -18.66 -48.37
C GLU A 164 -13.51 -18.41 -46.86
N GLU A 165 -12.87 -19.21 -46.01
CA GLU A 165 -12.92 -19.02 -44.55
C GLU A 165 -12.22 -17.71 -44.12
N LEU A 166 -11.08 -17.40 -44.75
CA LEU A 166 -10.34 -16.16 -44.52
C LEU A 166 -11.16 -14.93 -44.94
N GLU A 167 -11.85 -14.97 -46.08
CA GLU A 167 -12.76 -13.89 -46.49
C GLU A 167 -13.91 -13.70 -45.50
N SER A 168 -14.50 -14.80 -45.01
CA SER A 168 -15.57 -14.76 -44.01
C SER A 168 -15.10 -14.17 -42.67
N ILE A 169 -13.93 -14.60 -42.19
CA ILE A 169 -13.30 -14.08 -40.97
C ILE A 169 -12.98 -12.60 -41.14
N ALA A 170 -12.35 -12.21 -42.25
CA ALA A 170 -12.03 -10.81 -42.54
C ALA A 170 -13.28 -9.93 -42.59
N ALA A 171 -14.37 -10.40 -43.21
CA ALA A 171 -15.64 -9.69 -43.24
C ALA A 171 -16.24 -9.48 -41.84
N THR A 172 -16.17 -10.50 -40.98
CA THR A 172 -16.63 -10.38 -39.59
C THR A 172 -15.75 -9.44 -38.78
N CYS A 173 -14.43 -9.55 -38.88
CA CYS A 173 -13.49 -8.68 -38.16
C CYS A 173 -13.61 -7.22 -38.59
N LYS A 174 -13.90 -6.95 -39.87
CA LYS A 174 -14.18 -5.62 -40.38
C LYS A 174 -15.41 -4.98 -39.74
N GLN A 175 -16.45 -5.75 -39.41
CA GLN A 175 -17.63 -5.24 -38.68
C GLN A 175 -17.28 -4.73 -37.27
N TYR A 176 -16.25 -5.32 -36.65
CA TYR A 176 -15.73 -4.86 -35.35
C TYR A 176 -14.70 -3.73 -35.48
N GLY A 177 -14.34 -3.32 -36.70
CA GLY A 177 -13.44 -2.20 -36.96
C GLY A 177 -11.97 -2.58 -37.13
N PHE A 178 -11.67 -3.86 -37.37
CA PHE A 178 -10.33 -4.27 -37.83
C PHE A 178 -10.07 -3.78 -39.25
N GLY A 179 -8.80 -3.54 -39.56
CA GLY A 179 -8.36 -3.08 -40.87
C GLY A 179 -8.35 -4.18 -41.93
N GLU A 180 -7.48 -4.03 -42.92
CA GLU A 180 -7.32 -5.03 -43.98
C GLU A 180 -6.45 -6.19 -43.51
N PHE A 181 -6.80 -7.41 -43.95
CA PHE A 181 -6.03 -8.61 -43.70
C PHE A 181 -5.00 -8.79 -44.82
N ASP A 182 -3.72 -8.90 -44.48
CA ASP A 182 -2.63 -8.99 -45.47
C ASP A 182 -2.24 -10.43 -45.84
N GLY A 183 -3.01 -11.42 -45.38
CA GLY A 183 -2.72 -12.84 -45.53
C GLY A 183 -2.10 -13.48 -44.29
N SER A 184 -1.63 -12.69 -43.32
CA SER A 184 -1.00 -13.18 -42.08
C SER A 184 -1.53 -12.50 -40.82
N ALA A 185 -1.89 -11.22 -40.90
CA ALA A 185 -2.46 -10.45 -39.80
C ALA A 185 -3.32 -9.29 -40.31
N PHE A 186 -4.14 -8.71 -39.43
CA PHE A 186 -4.81 -7.45 -39.71
C PHE A 186 -3.84 -6.28 -39.55
N ASN A 187 -3.84 -5.36 -40.52
CA ASN A 187 -2.92 -4.21 -40.53
C ASN A 187 -3.23 -3.15 -39.44
N SER A 188 -4.40 -3.24 -38.81
CA SER A 188 -4.80 -2.42 -37.66
C SER A 188 -5.93 -3.11 -36.90
N ALA A 189 -6.02 -2.81 -35.61
CA ALA A 189 -7.13 -3.21 -34.75
C ALA A 189 -7.88 -1.96 -34.26
N PRO A 190 -9.18 -2.07 -33.95
CA PRO A 190 -9.94 -0.96 -33.42
C PRO A 190 -9.39 -0.56 -32.04
N ASN A 191 -9.29 0.74 -31.78
CA ASN A 191 -8.87 1.24 -30.48
C ASN A 191 -10.03 1.19 -29.46
N ASN A 192 -10.41 -0.03 -29.05
CA ASN A 192 -11.44 -0.36 -28.07
C ASN A 192 -11.24 -1.77 -27.51
N SER A 193 -12.12 -2.16 -26.59
CA SER A 193 -12.10 -3.49 -25.97
C SER A 193 -12.25 -4.68 -26.91
N TYR A 194 -12.82 -4.50 -28.10
CA TYR A 194 -12.89 -5.53 -29.13
C TYR A 194 -11.56 -5.69 -29.88
N GLY A 195 -10.73 -4.66 -29.91
CA GLY A 195 -9.40 -4.70 -30.50
C GLY A 195 -8.33 -5.33 -29.60
N ASN A 196 -8.53 -5.38 -28.29
CA ASN A 196 -7.52 -5.83 -27.32
C ASN A 196 -7.56 -7.35 -27.07
N ALA A 197 -6.39 -7.97 -26.98
CA ALA A 197 -6.28 -9.36 -26.49
C ALA A 197 -6.68 -9.43 -25.00
N PRO A 198 -6.95 -10.62 -24.44
CA PRO A 198 -7.18 -10.74 -23.01
C PRO A 198 -5.98 -10.26 -22.19
N SER A 199 -6.25 -9.66 -21.04
CA SER A 199 -5.21 -9.24 -20.10
C SER A 199 -4.75 -10.40 -19.22
N ASN A 200 -3.64 -10.19 -18.50
CA ASN A 200 -3.20 -11.14 -17.48
C ASN A 200 -4.20 -11.28 -16.32
N VAL A 201 -5.00 -10.26 -16.03
CA VAL A 201 -6.08 -10.36 -15.03
C VAL A 201 -7.18 -11.29 -15.51
N ALA A 202 -7.57 -11.21 -16.79
CA ALA A 202 -8.53 -12.13 -17.40
C ALA A 202 -8.00 -13.57 -17.41
N TYR A 203 -6.72 -13.77 -17.75
CA TYR A 203 -6.11 -15.11 -17.70
C TYR A 203 -6.03 -15.66 -16.28
N LEU A 204 -5.66 -14.86 -15.28
CA LEU A 204 -5.67 -15.31 -13.89
C LEU A 204 -7.08 -15.65 -13.42
N TYR A 205 -8.11 -14.87 -13.80
CA TYR A 205 -9.50 -15.19 -13.52
C TYR A 205 -9.90 -16.57 -14.07
N ASP A 206 -9.58 -16.86 -15.32
CA ASP A 206 -9.88 -18.17 -15.94
C ASP A 206 -9.15 -19.34 -15.27
N LEU A 207 -7.96 -19.09 -14.73
CA LEU A 207 -7.16 -20.07 -14.01
C LEU A 207 -7.63 -20.25 -12.57
N TYR A 208 -8.46 -19.34 -12.03
CA TYR A 208 -8.97 -19.44 -10.68
C TYR A 208 -10.17 -20.41 -10.62
N PRO A 209 -10.24 -21.31 -9.62
CA PRO A 209 -11.36 -22.23 -9.46
C PRO A 209 -12.65 -21.52 -9.04
N ASP A 210 -13.79 -22.01 -9.51
CA ASP A 210 -15.11 -21.52 -9.12
C ASP A 210 -16.01 -22.70 -8.70
N ASN A 211 -16.45 -22.67 -7.45
CA ASN A 211 -17.40 -23.62 -6.89
C ASN A 211 -18.84 -23.11 -6.90
N SER A 212 -19.13 -21.95 -7.51
CA SER A 212 -20.47 -21.35 -7.52
C SER A 212 -21.58 -22.26 -8.07
N THR A 213 -21.24 -23.24 -8.91
CA THR A 213 -22.20 -24.15 -9.55
C THR A 213 -21.86 -25.63 -9.39
N THR A 214 -20.81 -25.97 -8.63
CA THR A 214 -20.36 -27.35 -8.41
C THR A 214 -20.61 -27.80 -6.96
N PRO A 215 -21.03 -29.05 -6.72
CA PRO A 215 -21.10 -29.61 -5.37
C PRO A 215 -19.70 -29.69 -4.74
N LEU A 216 -19.59 -29.35 -3.46
CA LEU A 216 -18.38 -29.63 -2.68
C LEU A 216 -18.33 -31.11 -2.29
N ASN A 217 -17.11 -31.65 -2.23
CA ASN A 217 -16.87 -32.95 -1.63
C ASN A 217 -17.03 -32.86 -0.11
N LYS A 218 -17.46 -33.96 0.54
CA LYS A 218 -17.72 -34.01 1.99
C LYS A 218 -16.51 -33.60 2.86
N ASP A 219 -15.30 -33.85 2.37
CA ASP A 219 -14.06 -33.56 3.10
C ASP A 219 -13.46 -32.18 2.75
N GLN A 220 -14.09 -31.43 1.85
CA GLN A 220 -13.55 -30.18 1.34
C GLN A 220 -13.78 -29.03 2.34
N LYS A 221 -12.70 -28.57 2.98
CA LYS A 221 -12.72 -27.48 3.97
C LYS A 221 -12.57 -26.07 3.40
N ILE A 222 -12.31 -25.94 2.08
CA ILE A 222 -12.15 -24.65 1.39
C ILE A 222 -12.97 -24.65 0.10
N ALA A 223 -13.80 -23.63 -0.09
CA ALA A 223 -14.52 -23.37 -1.34
C ALA A 223 -14.00 -22.10 -2.01
N TYR A 224 -14.14 -22.03 -3.33
CA TYR A 224 -13.62 -20.93 -4.14
C TYR A 224 -14.74 -20.25 -4.92
N LEU A 225 -14.74 -18.92 -4.98
CA LEU A 225 -15.56 -18.13 -5.89
C LEU A 225 -14.66 -17.19 -6.68
N SER A 226 -14.88 -17.10 -7.99
CA SER A 226 -14.19 -16.16 -8.86
C SER A 226 -15.14 -15.07 -9.34
N VAL A 227 -14.74 -13.81 -9.23
CA VAL A 227 -15.50 -12.65 -9.71
C VAL A 227 -14.61 -11.79 -10.58
N TYR A 228 -14.98 -11.66 -11.84
CA TYR A 228 -14.33 -10.77 -12.81
C TYR A 228 -15.05 -9.43 -12.86
N MET A 229 -14.27 -8.35 -12.70
CA MET A 229 -14.71 -6.97 -12.81
C MET A 229 -14.10 -6.38 -14.09
N GLU A 230 -14.97 -6.00 -15.01
CA GLU A 230 -14.56 -5.46 -16.31
C GLU A 230 -13.70 -4.20 -16.17
N GLY A 231 -12.87 -3.96 -17.18
CA GLY A 231 -12.01 -2.79 -17.25
C GLY A 231 -12.78 -1.48 -17.14
N ILE A 232 -12.15 -0.50 -16.50
CA ILE A 232 -12.66 0.87 -16.43
C ILE A 232 -12.96 1.38 -17.86
N GLY A 233 -14.14 1.96 -18.06
CA GLY A 233 -14.57 2.51 -19.35
C GLY A 233 -15.03 1.49 -20.40
N THR A 234 -15.33 0.25 -20.04
CA THR A 234 -15.89 -0.78 -20.96
C THR A 234 -17.26 -1.27 -20.52
N ARG A 235 -18.01 -1.95 -21.39
CA ARG A 235 -19.24 -2.69 -21.03
C ARG A 235 -19.34 -3.94 -21.91
N SER A 236 -19.64 -5.11 -21.33
CA SER A 236 -19.85 -6.34 -22.11
C SER A 236 -20.99 -6.16 -23.11
N GLY A 237 -20.73 -6.45 -24.39
CA GLY A 237 -21.72 -6.35 -25.48
C GLY A 237 -22.17 -4.92 -25.80
N GLY A 238 -21.55 -3.90 -25.19
CA GLY A 238 -21.85 -2.49 -25.38
C GLY A 238 -20.72 -1.73 -26.07
N LYS A 239 -20.94 -0.42 -26.28
CA LYS A 239 -19.88 0.52 -26.69
C LYS A 239 -19.06 0.94 -25.47
N ASP A 240 -17.75 1.09 -25.66
CA ASP A 240 -16.84 1.61 -24.63
C ASP A 240 -17.15 3.08 -24.30
N ASP A 241 -17.08 3.43 -23.02
CA ASP A 241 -17.20 4.80 -22.53
C ASP A 241 -15.83 5.49 -22.57
N ARG A 242 -15.46 5.96 -23.75
CA ARG A 242 -14.11 6.47 -24.02
C ARG A 242 -13.81 7.83 -23.39
N LEU A 243 -14.83 8.66 -23.17
CA LEU A 243 -14.65 10.04 -22.73
C LEU A 243 -14.59 10.17 -21.21
N ILE A 244 -15.59 9.64 -20.49
CA ILE A 244 -15.70 9.82 -19.04
C ILE A 244 -15.04 8.64 -18.32
N GLY A 245 -15.41 7.41 -18.68
CA GLY A 245 -14.82 6.19 -18.11
C GLY A 245 -13.33 6.03 -18.42
N GLN A 246 -12.98 5.83 -19.70
CA GLN A 246 -11.59 5.61 -20.10
C GLN A 246 -10.74 6.89 -20.04
N GLY A 247 -11.32 8.06 -20.26
CA GLY A 247 -10.56 9.33 -20.28
C GLY A 247 -10.27 9.91 -18.88
N LEU A 248 -11.22 9.83 -17.94
CA LEU A 248 -11.11 10.47 -16.63
C LEU A 248 -10.96 9.47 -15.46
N GLY A 249 -11.23 8.18 -15.69
CA GLY A 249 -11.25 7.17 -14.62
C GLY A 249 -12.47 7.31 -13.68
N GLN A 250 -13.45 8.14 -14.06
CA GLN A 250 -14.63 8.49 -13.28
C GLN A 250 -15.93 8.02 -13.97
N GLY A 251 -17.08 8.38 -13.41
CA GLY A 251 -18.40 8.02 -13.93
C GLY A 251 -18.80 6.58 -13.60
N GLU A 252 -19.87 6.10 -14.26
CA GLU A 252 -20.49 4.79 -13.97
C GLU A 252 -19.57 3.59 -14.22
N THR A 253 -18.50 3.79 -14.98
CA THR A 253 -17.49 2.76 -15.30
C THR A 253 -16.12 3.07 -14.69
N GLY A 254 -16.02 4.12 -13.85
CA GLY A 254 -14.79 4.55 -13.18
C GLY A 254 -14.34 3.64 -12.04
N VAL A 255 -13.18 3.95 -11.43
CA VAL A 255 -12.53 3.09 -10.42
C VAL A 255 -13.45 2.81 -9.22
N VAL A 256 -14.03 3.84 -8.60
CA VAL A 256 -14.93 3.67 -7.45
C VAL A 256 -16.22 2.93 -7.84
N ALA A 257 -16.76 3.21 -9.03
CA ALA A 257 -17.99 2.56 -9.50
C ALA A 257 -17.81 1.06 -9.71
N ARG A 258 -16.66 0.63 -10.28
CA ARG A 258 -16.32 -0.80 -10.41
C ARG A 258 -16.17 -1.47 -9.05
N VAL A 259 -15.53 -0.82 -8.09
CA VAL A 259 -15.42 -1.37 -6.72
C VAL A 259 -16.79 -1.50 -6.07
N ARG A 260 -17.70 -0.53 -6.25
CA ARG A 260 -19.08 -0.59 -5.74
C ARG A 260 -19.94 -1.72 -6.34
N GLN A 261 -19.61 -2.21 -7.53
CA GLN A 261 -20.30 -3.35 -8.15
C GLN A 261 -19.88 -4.70 -7.54
N ALA A 262 -18.68 -4.79 -6.94
CA ALA A 262 -18.11 -6.05 -6.46
C ALA A 262 -19.00 -6.78 -5.42
N PRO A 263 -19.59 -6.12 -4.39
CA PRO A 263 -20.46 -6.82 -3.44
C PRO A 263 -21.66 -7.52 -4.10
N ASP A 264 -22.30 -6.90 -5.08
CA ASP A 264 -23.45 -7.50 -5.77
C ASP A 264 -23.04 -8.68 -6.66
N SER A 265 -21.91 -8.56 -7.36
CA SER A 265 -21.36 -9.66 -8.17
C SER A 265 -20.97 -10.86 -7.30
N ILE A 266 -20.35 -10.63 -6.13
CA ILE A 266 -20.05 -11.70 -5.17
C ILE A 266 -21.35 -12.31 -4.66
N ARG A 267 -22.33 -11.49 -4.27
CA ARG A 267 -23.62 -11.94 -3.73
C ARG A 267 -24.35 -12.84 -4.72
N GLN A 268 -24.30 -12.55 -6.02
CA GLN A 268 -24.86 -13.42 -7.06
C GLN A 268 -24.18 -14.80 -7.08
N ARG A 269 -22.84 -14.84 -7.05
CA ARG A 269 -22.08 -16.10 -7.04
C ARG A 269 -22.27 -16.88 -5.75
N LEU A 270 -22.31 -16.19 -4.62
CA LEU A 270 -22.54 -16.76 -3.30
C LEU A 270 -23.95 -17.37 -3.20
N ARG A 271 -24.98 -16.72 -3.75
CA ARG A 271 -26.33 -17.30 -3.82
C ARG A 271 -26.33 -18.60 -4.62
N ALA A 272 -25.71 -18.62 -5.80
CA ALA A 272 -25.62 -19.83 -6.61
C ALA A 272 -24.88 -20.96 -5.86
N PHE A 273 -23.78 -20.61 -5.18
CA PHE A 273 -23.00 -21.53 -4.37
C PHE A 273 -23.83 -22.18 -3.26
N ILE A 274 -24.55 -21.39 -2.47
CA ILE A 274 -25.37 -21.87 -1.35
C ILE A 274 -26.55 -22.71 -1.86
N THR A 275 -27.19 -22.29 -2.96
CA THR A 275 -28.26 -23.09 -3.58
C THR A 275 -27.76 -24.47 -3.99
N LYS A 276 -26.52 -24.56 -4.48
CA LYS A 276 -25.92 -25.84 -4.86
C LYS A 276 -25.39 -26.64 -3.67
N ASN A 277 -25.02 -25.96 -2.58
CA ASN A 277 -24.40 -26.52 -1.39
C ASN A 277 -25.15 -26.10 -0.11
N PRO A 278 -26.41 -26.53 0.08
CA PRO A 278 -27.29 -25.99 1.12
C PRO A 278 -26.89 -26.34 2.55
N SER A 279 -26.12 -27.41 2.74
CA SER A 279 -25.63 -27.86 4.06
C SER A 279 -24.29 -27.20 4.46
N VAL A 280 -23.73 -26.32 3.63
CA VAL A 280 -22.45 -25.69 3.89
C VAL A 280 -22.62 -24.47 4.79
N ALA A 281 -21.92 -24.47 5.91
CA ALA A 281 -21.73 -23.31 6.76
C ALA A 281 -20.35 -22.68 6.49
N ILE A 282 -20.29 -21.35 6.42
CA ILE A 282 -19.06 -20.59 6.18
C ILE A 282 -18.59 -19.98 7.50
N SER A 283 -17.40 -20.39 7.94
CA SER A 283 -16.75 -19.89 9.17
C SER A 283 -15.72 -18.80 8.91
N LYS A 284 -15.15 -18.73 7.69
CA LYS A 284 -14.11 -17.75 7.34
C LYS A 284 -14.25 -17.29 5.90
N VAL A 285 -13.94 -16.03 5.62
CA VAL A 285 -13.85 -15.47 4.27
C VAL A 285 -12.45 -14.91 4.02
N GLU A 286 -11.79 -15.37 2.97
CA GLU A 286 -10.48 -14.83 2.55
C GLU A 286 -10.56 -14.27 1.13
N PHE A 287 -9.91 -13.13 0.89
CA PHE A 287 -9.86 -12.49 -0.42
C PHE A 287 -8.51 -12.68 -1.11
N ASP A 288 -8.55 -12.98 -2.40
CA ASP A 288 -7.42 -12.85 -3.32
C ASP A 288 -7.77 -11.78 -4.37
N VAL A 289 -7.13 -10.62 -4.31
CA VAL A 289 -7.48 -9.45 -5.12
C VAL A 289 -6.41 -9.18 -6.16
N PHE A 290 -6.79 -9.19 -7.44
CA PHE A 290 -5.90 -8.92 -8.55
C PHE A 290 -6.35 -7.71 -9.34
N GLY A 291 -5.41 -6.95 -9.90
CA GLY A 291 -5.77 -5.91 -10.85
C GLY A 291 -4.65 -5.41 -11.73
N PHE A 292 -5.00 -4.83 -12.88
CA PHE A 292 -4.07 -4.24 -13.84
C PHE A 292 -4.40 -2.77 -14.09
N SER A 293 -3.40 -1.89 -14.16
CA SER A 293 -3.59 -0.47 -14.52
C SER A 293 -4.55 0.24 -13.55
N ARG A 294 -5.62 0.86 -14.04
CA ARG A 294 -6.72 1.36 -13.23
C ARG A 294 -7.51 0.27 -12.50
N GLY A 295 -7.53 -0.94 -13.02
CA GLY A 295 -7.99 -2.12 -12.28
C GLY A 295 -7.11 -2.42 -11.07
N ALA A 296 -5.80 -2.18 -11.13
CA ALA A 296 -4.92 -2.28 -9.95
C ALA A 296 -5.23 -1.17 -8.93
N ALA A 297 -5.56 0.05 -9.40
CA ALA A 297 -6.08 1.10 -8.52
C ALA A 297 -7.42 0.70 -7.86
N ALA A 298 -8.32 0.08 -8.61
CA ALA A 298 -9.56 -0.50 -8.10
C ALA A 298 -9.31 -1.62 -7.08
N ALA A 299 -8.35 -2.52 -7.35
CA ALA A 299 -7.93 -3.57 -6.43
C ALA A 299 -7.42 -2.99 -5.10
N ARG A 300 -6.58 -1.95 -5.16
CA ARG A 300 -6.08 -1.24 -3.96
C ARG A 300 -7.22 -0.57 -3.19
N HIS A 301 -8.13 0.08 -3.90
CA HIS A 301 -9.30 0.72 -3.29
C HIS A 301 -10.25 -0.32 -2.66
N CYS A 302 -10.52 -1.42 -3.35
CA CYS A 302 -11.32 -2.53 -2.86
C CYS A 302 -10.69 -3.17 -1.61
N ALA A 303 -9.37 -3.39 -1.60
CA ALA A 303 -8.67 -3.88 -0.42
C ALA A 303 -8.87 -2.94 0.78
N ASN A 304 -8.77 -1.62 0.56
CA ASN A 304 -9.08 -0.64 1.60
C ASN A 304 -10.54 -0.70 2.08
N GLU A 305 -11.50 -0.93 1.19
CA GLU A 305 -12.90 -1.13 1.61
C GLU A 305 -13.05 -2.36 2.51
N VAL A 306 -12.41 -3.48 2.16
CA VAL A 306 -12.38 -4.70 2.98
C VAL A 306 -11.71 -4.44 4.33
N LEU A 307 -10.70 -3.59 4.39
CA LEU A 307 -9.94 -3.31 5.62
C LEU A 307 -10.61 -2.33 6.59
N LYS A 308 -11.69 -1.65 6.18
CA LYS A 308 -12.44 -0.77 7.08
C LYS A 308 -13.01 -1.57 8.27
N PRO A 309 -13.13 -0.98 9.47
CA PRO A 309 -13.69 -1.66 10.65
C PRO A 309 -15.10 -2.24 10.43
N GLY A 310 -15.94 -1.57 9.63
CA GLY A 310 -17.26 -2.06 9.22
C GLY A 310 -17.26 -2.78 7.87
N ARG A 311 -16.10 -3.14 7.32
CA ARG A 311 -15.89 -3.73 5.98
C ARG A 311 -16.42 -2.89 4.81
N GLY A 312 -16.65 -1.59 5.04
CA GLY A 312 -17.00 -0.62 4.01
C GLY A 312 -18.24 -1.03 3.22
N ILE A 313 -18.09 -1.03 1.90
CA ILE A 313 -19.15 -1.46 0.97
C ILE A 313 -19.55 -2.95 1.10
N PHE A 314 -18.78 -3.77 1.81
CA PHE A 314 -19.07 -5.20 2.03
C PHE A 314 -19.82 -5.48 3.34
N SER A 315 -20.15 -4.45 4.12
CA SER A 315 -20.79 -4.58 5.44
C SER A 315 -22.02 -5.50 5.44
N GLU A 316 -22.95 -5.31 4.51
CA GLU A 316 -24.17 -6.13 4.40
C GLU A 316 -23.89 -7.60 4.05
N MET A 317 -22.82 -7.85 3.29
CA MET A 317 -22.46 -9.20 2.83
C MET A 317 -21.92 -10.06 3.97
N PHE A 318 -21.27 -9.43 4.96
CA PHE A 318 -20.66 -10.08 6.11
C PHE A 318 -21.49 -9.99 7.38
N ALA A 319 -22.81 -9.82 7.24
CA ALA A 319 -23.74 -9.90 8.35
C ALA A 319 -23.89 -11.36 8.81
N ARG A 320 -23.59 -11.62 10.09
CA ARG A 320 -23.72 -12.95 10.73
C ARG A 320 -25.06 -13.63 10.44
N GLY A 321 -25.03 -14.95 10.21
CA GLY A 321 -26.23 -15.74 9.90
C GLY A 321 -26.87 -15.46 8.54
N ARG A 322 -26.27 -14.64 7.66
CA ARG A 322 -26.74 -14.40 6.30
C ARG A 322 -25.79 -15.00 5.27
N GLY A 323 -26.32 -15.39 4.11
CA GLY A 323 -25.48 -15.83 2.99
C GLY A 323 -24.60 -17.04 3.31
N GLY A 324 -25.11 -18.00 4.11
CA GLY A 324 -24.36 -19.21 4.49
C GLY A 324 -23.31 -18.98 5.57
N LEU A 325 -23.14 -17.75 6.08
CA LEU A 325 -22.25 -17.45 7.19
C LEU A 325 -22.81 -18.02 8.50
N LEU A 326 -21.91 -18.54 9.35
CA LEU A 326 -22.27 -19.00 10.68
C LEU A 326 -22.93 -17.90 11.53
N LYS A 327 -23.77 -18.31 12.49
CA LYS A 327 -24.34 -17.38 13.49
C LYS A 327 -23.25 -16.71 14.33
N SER A 328 -22.13 -17.41 14.54
CA SER A 328 -20.94 -16.96 15.28
C SER A 328 -19.95 -16.13 14.45
N PHE A 329 -20.19 -15.94 13.14
CA PHE A 329 -19.26 -15.25 12.26
C PHE A 329 -19.01 -13.80 12.71
N ASP A 330 -17.74 -13.47 12.95
CA ASP A 330 -17.27 -12.12 13.28
C ASP A 330 -16.57 -11.53 12.06
N ASN A 331 -17.18 -10.49 11.48
CA ASN A 331 -16.60 -9.84 10.30
C ASN A 331 -15.21 -9.22 10.58
N ALA A 332 -14.85 -8.92 11.82
CA ALA A 332 -13.55 -8.36 12.17
C ALA A 332 -12.45 -9.42 12.19
N ALA A 333 -12.76 -10.61 12.74
CA ALA A 333 -11.80 -11.70 12.90
C ALA A 333 -11.78 -12.68 11.70
N ASP A 334 -12.94 -12.92 11.09
CA ASP A 334 -13.14 -14.01 10.13
C ASP A 334 -13.03 -13.57 8.66
N VAL A 335 -12.79 -12.27 8.42
CA VAL A 335 -12.52 -11.71 7.08
C VAL A 335 -11.08 -11.22 7.00
N CYS A 336 -10.32 -11.77 6.05
CA CYS A 336 -8.95 -11.31 5.77
C CYS A 336 -8.62 -11.27 4.27
N ILE A 337 -7.53 -10.61 3.91
CA ILE A 337 -6.98 -10.62 2.55
C ILE A 337 -5.75 -11.52 2.54
N ASN A 338 -5.78 -12.57 1.73
CA ASN A 338 -4.66 -13.48 1.55
C ASN A 338 -3.63 -12.84 0.59
N LEU A 339 -4.03 -12.46 -0.61
CA LEU A 339 -3.11 -11.89 -1.59
C LEU A 339 -3.67 -10.66 -2.31
N ILE A 340 -2.80 -9.67 -2.54
CA ILE A 340 -3.06 -8.56 -3.47
C ILE A 340 -2.02 -8.62 -4.61
N GLY A 341 -2.46 -8.93 -5.83
CA GLY A 341 -1.61 -9.05 -7.02
C GLY A 341 -1.85 -7.91 -8.01
N LEU A 342 -0.89 -7.01 -8.16
CA LEU A 342 -1.01 -5.80 -8.97
C LEU A 342 -0.10 -5.87 -10.20
N PHE A 343 -0.66 -5.51 -11.35
CA PHE A 343 0.10 -5.24 -12.57
C PHE A 343 0.07 -3.73 -12.83
N ASP A 344 1.25 -3.12 -12.78
CA ASP A 344 1.55 -1.76 -13.21
C ASP A 344 0.49 -0.71 -12.84
N THR A 345 0.26 -0.51 -11.53
CA THR A 345 -0.77 0.41 -11.01
C THR A 345 -0.65 1.81 -11.59
N VAL A 346 -1.68 2.22 -12.35
CA VAL A 346 -1.87 3.57 -12.87
C VAL A 346 -3.25 4.02 -12.45
N ALA A 347 -3.34 5.05 -11.61
CA ALA A 347 -4.63 5.52 -11.11
C ALA A 347 -5.36 6.40 -12.13
N ALA A 348 -4.63 7.32 -12.80
CA ALA A 348 -5.12 8.17 -13.88
C ALA A 348 -6.54 8.71 -13.65
N ILE A 349 -6.74 9.31 -12.48
CA ILE A 349 -7.98 9.99 -12.10
C ILE A 349 -7.82 11.46 -12.45
N SER A 350 -8.75 11.99 -13.24
CA SER A 350 -8.84 13.42 -13.52
C SER A 350 -10.20 13.94 -13.06
N ASP A 351 -10.23 15.10 -12.42
CA ASP A 351 -11.46 15.79 -12.03
C ASP A 351 -11.54 17.22 -12.59
N PRO A 352 -11.94 17.38 -13.88
CA PRO A 352 -12.02 18.70 -14.51
C PRO A 352 -12.99 19.65 -13.81
N LEU A 353 -14.00 19.13 -13.10
CA LEU A 353 -14.99 19.94 -12.38
C LEU A 353 -14.37 20.61 -11.15
N ASN A 354 -13.35 20.01 -10.55
CA ASN A 354 -12.61 20.54 -9.42
C ASN A 354 -11.24 21.13 -9.81
N GLY A 355 -11.02 21.42 -11.10
CA GLY A 355 -9.82 22.07 -11.61
C GLY A 355 -8.64 21.14 -11.87
N ASP A 356 -8.84 19.82 -11.79
CA ASP A 356 -7.85 18.82 -12.14
C ASP A 356 -8.03 18.31 -13.58
N PHE A 357 -7.17 18.78 -14.47
CA PHE A 357 -7.17 18.42 -15.89
C PHE A 357 -6.12 17.38 -16.27
N SER A 358 -5.37 16.84 -15.31
CA SER A 358 -4.17 16.03 -15.58
C SER A 358 -4.28 14.61 -15.03
N PRO A 359 -4.49 13.58 -15.87
CA PRO A 359 -4.53 12.19 -15.41
C PRO A 359 -3.17 11.70 -14.87
N GLY A 360 -2.06 12.37 -15.20
CA GLY A 360 -0.73 11.97 -14.73
C GLY A 360 -0.34 12.44 -13.33
N ASN A 361 -1.15 13.23 -12.63
CA ASN A 361 -0.79 13.77 -11.31
C ASN A 361 -1.09 12.77 -10.18
N ASP A 362 -0.87 13.16 -8.92
CA ASP A 362 -1.13 12.34 -7.73
C ASP A 362 -2.49 12.67 -7.06
N LEU A 363 -3.36 13.42 -7.74
CA LEU A 363 -4.67 13.84 -7.23
C LEU A 363 -5.72 12.76 -7.49
N ASN A 364 -5.71 11.72 -6.65
CA ASN A 364 -6.58 10.57 -6.79
C ASN A 364 -7.87 10.69 -5.96
N GLN A 365 -8.60 11.80 -6.13
CA GLN A 365 -9.75 12.14 -5.29
C GLN A 365 -10.79 11.01 -5.24
N GLY A 366 -11.13 10.56 -4.03
CA GLY A 366 -12.12 9.51 -3.79
C GLY A 366 -11.64 8.07 -4.03
N VAL A 367 -10.39 7.85 -4.46
CA VAL A 367 -9.83 6.52 -4.73
C VAL A 367 -8.69 6.22 -3.78
N ASN A 368 -8.93 5.50 -2.68
CA ASN A 368 -7.86 5.16 -1.73
C ASN A 368 -6.87 4.12 -2.31
N LEU A 369 -5.66 4.58 -2.65
CA LEU A 369 -4.58 3.75 -3.16
C LEU A 369 -3.62 3.26 -2.08
N TYR A 370 -3.65 3.82 -0.87
CA TYR A 370 -2.67 3.46 0.14
C TYR A 370 -2.85 1.99 0.56
N LEU A 371 -1.80 1.17 0.44
CA LEU A 371 -1.78 -0.18 1.01
C LEU A 371 -0.91 -0.18 2.27
N PRO A 372 -1.50 -0.31 3.47
CA PRO A 372 -0.74 -0.40 4.71
C PRO A 372 0.20 -1.63 4.72
N PRO A 373 1.28 -1.62 5.52
CA PRO A 373 1.97 -2.85 5.89
C PRO A 373 0.96 -3.86 6.49
N ASP A 374 1.19 -5.15 6.24
CA ASP A 374 0.39 -6.26 6.78
C ASP A 374 -1.11 -6.22 6.43
N CYS A 375 -1.51 -5.40 5.44
CA CYS A 375 -2.90 -5.28 4.98
C CYS A 375 -3.42 -6.55 4.27
N ALA A 376 -2.51 -7.41 3.82
CA ALA A 376 -2.77 -8.73 3.30
C ALA A 376 -1.61 -9.63 3.71
N ARG A 377 -1.81 -10.95 3.67
CA ARG A 377 -0.72 -11.90 3.91
C ARG A 377 0.42 -11.71 2.90
N GLN A 378 0.11 -11.31 1.67
CA GLN A 378 1.10 -10.88 0.70
C GLN A 378 0.56 -9.82 -0.25
N VAL A 379 1.39 -8.83 -0.58
CA VAL A 379 1.16 -7.89 -1.68
C VAL A 379 2.30 -8.02 -2.69
N ILE A 380 1.96 -8.18 -3.96
CA ILE A 380 2.88 -8.35 -5.08
C ILE A 380 2.53 -7.32 -6.15
N HIS A 381 3.50 -6.53 -6.60
CA HIS A 381 3.31 -5.55 -7.66
C HIS A 381 4.39 -5.72 -8.75
N LEU A 382 3.95 -6.11 -9.94
CA LEU A 382 4.80 -6.16 -11.14
C LEU A 382 4.71 -4.82 -11.87
N GLN A 383 5.84 -4.15 -12.13
CA GLN A 383 5.90 -2.83 -12.79
C GLN A 383 6.58 -2.92 -14.16
N ALA A 384 6.12 -2.09 -15.09
CA ALA A 384 6.71 -1.92 -16.41
C ALA A 384 7.95 -1.00 -16.34
N LEU A 385 9.10 -1.50 -16.82
CA LEU A 385 10.35 -0.74 -16.86
C LEU A 385 10.46 0.16 -18.10
N ASP A 386 9.76 -0.17 -19.19
CA ASP A 386 9.83 0.55 -20.47
C ASP A 386 8.55 1.36 -20.76
N GLU A 387 7.85 1.80 -19.72
CA GLU A 387 6.71 2.71 -19.82
C GLU A 387 7.14 4.16 -19.63
N TYR A 388 6.92 4.99 -20.65
CA TYR A 388 7.43 6.36 -20.71
C TYR A 388 6.35 7.42 -20.99
N ARG A 389 5.06 7.05 -21.05
CA ARG A 389 3.98 8.02 -21.28
C ARG A 389 3.78 8.94 -20.08
N ALA A 390 3.47 10.20 -20.37
CA ALA A 390 3.27 11.24 -19.35
C ALA A 390 2.09 10.93 -18.42
N ASP A 391 1.03 10.36 -18.97
CA ASP A 391 -0.25 10.14 -18.28
C ASP A 391 -0.36 8.75 -17.63
N PHE A 392 0.69 7.92 -17.74
CA PHE A 392 0.77 6.57 -17.16
C PHE A 392 1.67 6.53 -15.92
N SER A 393 1.43 7.46 -14.99
CA SER A 393 2.18 7.57 -13.75
C SER A 393 2.03 6.33 -12.86
N LEU A 394 3.16 5.74 -12.46
CA LEU A 394 3.18 4.57 -11.60
C LEU A 394 2.80 4.95 -10.17
N ASN A 395 1.91 4.19 -9.55
CA ASN A 395 1.63 4.27 -8.11
C ASN A 395 2.34 3.11 -7.41
N ASN A 396 3.41 3.40 -6.67
CA ASN A 396 4.19 2.39 -5.95
C ASN A 396 3.40 1.76 -4.80
N VAL A 397 3.91 0.64 -4.28
CA VAL A 397 3.48 0.04 -3.01
C VAL A 397 4.48 0.36 -1.90
N HIS A 398 4.09 0.12 -0.64
CA HIS A 398 5.00 0.26 0.50
C HIS A 398 6.22 -0.65 0.36
N HIS A 399 7.39 -0.22 0.88
CA HIS A 399 8.66 -0.95 0.72
C HIS A 399 8.70 -2.35 1.38
N THR A 400 7.73 -2.68 2.23
CA THR A 400 7.58 -4.02 2.81
C THR A 400 6.86 -5.00 1.89
N HIS A 401 6.16 -4.48 0.88
CA HIS A 401 5.46 -5.27 -0.13
C HIS A 401 6.43 -5.66 -1.26
N LEU A 402 6.17 -6.78 -1.94
CA LEU A 402 7.04 -7.25 -3.00
C LEU A 402 6.77 -6.47 -4.29
N GLN A 403 7.76 -5.69 -4.74
CA GLN A 403 7.68 -4.94 -6.01
C GLN A 403 8.77 -5.42 -6.97
N ILE A 404 8.40 -5.82 -8.19
CA ILE A 404 9.32 -6.42 -9.18
C ILE A 404 9.19 -5.66 -10.51
N GLY A 405 10.32 -5.16 -11.03
CA GLY A 405 10.39 -4.58 -12.37
C GLY A 405 10.57 -5.62 -13.45
N LEU A 406 9.74 -5.55 -14.50
CA LEU A 406 9.82 -6.40 -15.68
C LEU A 406 10.06 -5.56 -16.95
N PRO A 407 10.87 -6.06 -17.91
CA PRO A 407 11.04 -5.40 -19.20
C PRO A 407 9.70 -5.33 -19.94
N GLY A 408 9.49 -4.25 -20.70
CA GLY A 408 8.25 -4.01 -21.42
C GLY A 408 7.50 -2.76 -20.96
N ALA A 409 6.62 -2.29 -21.83
CA ALA A 409 5.67 -1.22 -21.55
C ALA A 409 4.48 -1.71 -20.69
N HIS A 410 3.55 -0.80 -20.39
CA HIS A 410 2.41 -1.07 -19.50
C HIS A 410 1.65 -2.38 -19.80
N SER A 411 1.24 -2.59 -21.05
CA SER A 411 0.50 -3.79 -21.47
C SER A 411 1.41 -4.97 -21.83
N ASP A 412 2.72 -4.77 -21.92
CA ASP A 412 3.69 -5.88 -21.95
C ASP A 412 3.81 -6.55 -20.57
N VAL A 413 3.39 -5.87 -19.49
CA VAL A 413 3.31 -6.45 -18.14
C VAL A 413 1.88 -6.86 -17.79
N GLY A 414 0.89 -6.03 -18.12
CA GLY A 414 -0.51 -6.30 -17.80
C GLY A 414 -1.28 -7.18 -18.78
N GLY A 415 -0.77 -7.38 -19.99
CA GLY A 415 -1.50 -7.98 -21.10
C GLY A 415 -2.41 -6.98 -21.82
N GLY A 416 -3.05 -7.45 -22.90
CA GLY A 416 -3.92 -6.63 -23.76
C GLY A 416 -3.38 -6.43 -25.18
N TYR A 417 -2.08 -6.57 -25.40
CA TYR A 417 -1.50 -6.50 -26.74
C TYR A 417 -1.79 -7.76 -27.54
N LEU A 418 -1.92 -7.57 -28.86
CA LEU A 418 -2.15 -8.68 -29.79
C LEU A 418 -0.92 -9.58 -29.86
N PRO A 419 -1.07 -10.89 -30.02
CA PRO A 419 0.06 -11.78 -30.28
C PRO A 419 0.89 -11.34 -31.50
N ARG A 420 0.24 -10.73 -32.50
CA ARG A 420 0.91 -10.05 -33.61
C ARG A 420 0.25 -8.70 -33.85
N ALA A 421 1.03 -7.62 -33.80
CA ALA A 421 0.59 -6.26 -34.07
C ALA A 421 1.55 -5.55 -35.03
N ARG A 422 1.06 -4.46 -35.64
CA ARG A 422 1.89 -3.48 -36.36
C ARG A 422 1.79 -2.14 -35.65
N GLU A 423 2.93 -1.62 -35.23
CA GLU A 423 3.05 -0.27 -34.68
C GLU A 423 3.25 0.72 -35.83
N LYS A 424 2.46 1.80 -35.85
CA LYS A 424 2.61 2.92 -36.78
C LYS A 424 2.62 4.23 -36.01
N LEU A 425 3.82 4.69 -35.65
CA LEU A 425 4.02 5.65 -34.56
C LEU A 425 4.72 6.92 -35.04
N TRP A 426 4.26 8.07 -34.56
CA TRP A 426 4.99 9.34 -34.68
C TRP A 426 5.96 9.43 -33.51
N MET A 427 7.25 9.20 -33.78
CA MET A 427 8.29 9.12 -32.75
C MET A 427 8.77 10.49 -32.28
N THR A 428 8.51 11.54 -33.06
CA THR A 428 8.83 12.93 -32.68
C THR A 428 7.59 13.80 -32.72
N GLN A 429 7.55 14.81 -31.84
CA GLN A 429 6.47 15.79 -31.87
C GLN A 429 6.42 16.47 -33.24
N PRO A 430 5.27 16.46 -33.94
CA PRO A 430 5.14 17.17 -35.20
C PRO A 430 5.55 18.63 -35.03
N CYS A 431 6.52 19.08 -35.82
CA CYS A 431 6.96 20.47 -35.81
C CYS A 431 6.55 21.17 -37.11
N LYS A 432 6.23 22.46 -36.99
CA LYS A 432 5.85 23.28 -38.14
C LYS A 432 7.10 23.83 -38.82
N ALA A 433 7.15 23.75 -40.14
CA ALA A 433 8.18 24.34 -40.99
C ALA A 433 7.52 25.23 -42.04
N SER A 434 8.00 26.46 -42.19
CA SER A 434 7.50 27.40 -43.19
C SER A 434 8.57 27.62 -44.24
N VAL A 435 8.27 27.32 -45.50
CA VAL A 435 9.19 27.46 -46.63
C VAL A 435 8.61 28.38 -47.70
N PRO A 436 9.43 29.15 -48.45
CA PRO A 436 8.96 29.90 -49.60
C PRO A 436 8.25 28.99 -50.62
N SER A 437 7.17 29.48 -51.23
CA SER A 437 6.43 28.69 -52.23
C SER A 437 7.34 28.28 -53.39
N GLY A 438 7.25 27.00 -53.80
CA GLY A 438 8.13 26.39 -54.79
C GLY A 438 9.46 25.83 -54.25
N GLN A 439 9.78 26.06 -52.98
CA GLN A 439 10.95 25.47 -52.33
C GLN A 439 10.60 24.13 -51.65
N ARG A 440 11.53 23.18 -51.72
CA ARG A 440 11.40 21.85 -51.10
C ARG A 440 11.53 21.91 -49.58
N VAL A 441 10.60 21.29 -48.85
CA VAL A 441 10.58 21.22 -47.37
C VAL A 441 11.85 20.58 -46.80
N GLU A 442 12.48 19.69 -47.56
CA GLU A 442 13.71 18.98 -47.18
C GLU A 442 14.92 19.92 -47.00
N SER A 443 14.86 21.14 -47.56
CA SER A 443 15.88 22.16 -47.37
C SER A 443 15.78 22.91 -46.02
N HIS A 444 14.68 22.72 -45.28
CA HIS A 444 14.44 23.42 -44.01
C HIS A 444 15.20 22.76 -42.85
N ALA A 445 15.69 23.55 -41.89
CA ALA A 445 16.45 23.03 -40.73
C ALA A 445 15.68 22.00 -39.88
N ALA A 446 14.35 22.10 -39.84
CA ALA A 446 13.49 21.13 -39.16
C ALA A 446 13.55 19.73 -39.80
N TRP A 447 13.70 19.65 -41.13
CA TRP A 447 13.90 18.37 -41.83
C TRP A 447 15.23 17.73 -41.42
N ALA A 448 16.31 18.51 -41.40
CA ALA A 448 17.63 18.02 -41.00
C ALA A 448 17.65 17.48 -39.55
N ARG A 449 16.91 18.12 -38.63
CA ARG A 449 16.73 17.61 -37.26
C ARG A 449 15.93 16.31 -37.23
N ALA A 450 14.81 16.24 -37.94
CA ALA A 450 14.01 15.02 -38.02
C ALA A 450 14.80 13.85 -38.65
N GLU A 451 15.66 14.12 -39.62
CA GLU A 451 16.52 13.09 -40.23
C GLU A 451 17.61 12.61 -39.25
N ALA A 452 18.14 13.49 -38.41
CA ALA A 452 19.05 13.10 -37.34
C ALA A 452 18.35 12.19 -36.30
N ASP A 453 17.13 12.53 -35.88
CA ASP A 453 16.32 11.71 -34.98
C ASP A 453 15.97 10.35 -35.63
N ALA A 454 15.58 10.37 -36.91
CA ALA A 454 15.30 9.16 -37.68
C ALA A 454 16.53 8.26 -37.80
N LYS A 455 17.72 8.84 -38.02
CA LYS A 455 18.98 8.12 -38.07
C LYS A 455 19.27 7.40 -36.74
N VAL A 456 19.08 8.06 -35.60
CA VAL A 456 19.24 7.43 -34.26
C VAL A 456 18.31 6.23 -34.11
N LEU A 457 17.05 6.34 -34.54
CA LEU A 457 16.10 5.22 -34.48
C LEU A 457 16.51 4.07 -35.42
N ARG A 458 16.99 4.36 -36.63
CA ARG A 458 17.49 3.33 -37.55
C ARG A 458 18.71 2.60 -36.96
N GLU A 459 19.67 3.34 -36.42
CA GLU A 459 20.88 2.80 -35.79
C GLU A 459 20.58 1.98 -34.54
N SER A 460 19.48 2.29 -33.82
CA SER A 460 19.04 1.49 -32.67
C SER A 460 18.50 0.10 -33.05
N GLY A 461 18.20 -0.14 -34.33
CA GLY A 461 17.62 -1.40 -34.81
C GLY A 461 16.16 -1.62 -34.43
N VAL A 462 15.49 -0.63 -33.80
CA VAL A 462 14.16 -0.77 -33.21
C VAL A 462 13.06 -1.17 -34.22
N ALA A 463 13.24 -0.83 -35.49
CA ALA A 463 12.28 -1.13 -36.56
C ALA A 463 12.36 -2.59 -37.04
N ARG A 464 13.50 -3.27 -36.87
CA ARG A 464 13.76 -4.63 -37.38
C ARG A 464 13.42 -4.79 -38.86
N ASP A 465 12.29 -5.44 -39.15
CA ASP A 465 11.74 -5.76 -40.47
C ASP A 465 10.81 -4.64 -40.99
N GLY A 466 10.62 -3.60 -40.19
CA GLY A 466 9.89 -2.39 -40.51
C GLY A 466 10.78 -1.27 -41.06
N TYR A 467 10.30 -0.03 -40.97
CA TYR A 467 11.04 1.14 -41.48
C TYR A 467 10.86 2.39 -40.61
N VAL A 468 11.85 3.28 -40.72
CA VAL A 468 11.83 4.63 -40.11
C VAL A 468 11.98 5.66 -41.22
N ALA A 469 11.05 6.61 -41.29
CA ALA A 469 11.04 7.65 -42.32
C ALA A 469 10.67 9.01 -41.75
N VAL A 470 11.28 10.08 -42.27
CA VAL A 470 10.79 11.45 -42.05
C VAL A 470 9.57 11.65 -42.92
N LYS A 471 8.46 12.11 -42.33
CA LYS A 471 7.22 12.40 -43.03
C LYS A 471 6.90 13.88 -42.92
N ALA A 472 6.59 14.49 -44.06
CA ALA A 472 6.09 15.86 -44.14
C ALA A 472 4.73 15.92 -44.85
N TRP A 473 3.85 16.81 -44.41
CA TRP A 473 2.58 17.10 -45.08
C TRP A 473 2.18 18.57 -44.93
N PRO A 474 1.43 19.17 -45.88
CA PRO A 474 0.99 20.56 -45.76
C PRO A 474 0.15 20.82 -44.52
N ALA A 475 0.40 21.93 -43.83
CA ALA A 475 -0.43 22.41 -42.73
C ALA A 475 -1.67 23.14 -43.26
N ALA A 476 -2.82 22.96 -42.60
CA ALA A 476 -4.05 23.65 -43.00
C ALA A 476 -3.89 25.18 -42.86
N THR A 477 -4.06 25.91 -43.97
CA THR A 477 -4.05 27.38 -44.01
C THR A 477 -5.47 27.93 -43.89
N ASN A 478 -5.67 28.97 -43.08
CA ASN A 478 -6.97 29.63 -42.93
C ASN A 478 -7.33 30.38 -44.23
N PRO A 479 -8.48 30.11 -44.90
CA PRO A 479 -8.78 30.62 -46.25
C PRO A 479 -9.28 32.09 -46.26
N ARG A 480 -8.76 32.96 -45.39
CA ARG A 480 -9.12 34.39 -45.37
C ARG A 480 -8.15 35.21 -46.22
N GLY A 481 -8.24 35.07 -47.55
CA GLY A 481 -7.59 35.97 -48.50
C GLY A 481 -7.40 35.35 -49.90
N LYS A 482 -7.77 36.08 -50.96
CA LYS A 482 -7.70 35.65 -52.38
C LYS A 482 -6.28 35.67 -52.99
N ALA A 483 -5.23 35.75 -52.18
CA ALA A 483 -3.84 35.73 -52.66
C ALA A 483 -3.14 34.45 -52.20
N ALA A 484 -2.43 33.77 -53.11
CA ALA A 484 -1.57 32.65 -52.75
C ALA A 484 -0.50 33.14 -51.74
N SER A 485 -0.36 32.45 -50.62
CA SER A 485 0.65 32.77 -49.61
C SER A 485 2.05 32.61 -50.22
N ALA A 486 2.94 33.58 -50.00
CA ALA A 486 4.35 33.49 -50.40
C ALA A 486 5.11 32.37 -49.64
N MET A 487 4.51 31.86 -48.56
CA MET A 487 5.03 30.80 -47.71
C MET A 487 4.07 29.61 -47.68
N GLU A 488 4.62 28.41 -47.80
CA GLU A 488 3.94 27.14 -47.59
C GLU A 488 4.34 26.57 -46.23
N ASP A 489 3.35 26.17 -45.46
CA ASP A 489 3.55 25.57 -44.15
C ASP A 489 3.44 24.04 -44.23
N TYR A 490 4.39 23.35 -43.62
CA TYR A 490 4.44 21.89 -43.53
C TYR A 490 4.52 21.45 -42.07
N TRP A 491 3.91 20.32 -41.74
CA TRP A 491 4.20 19.55 -40.54
C TRP A 491 5.26 18.51 -40.86
N ILE A 492 6.23 18.32 -39.97
CA ILE A 492 7.32 17.34 -40.09
C ILE A 492 7.38 16.49 -38.83
N THR A 493 7.46 15.16 -38.98
CA THR A 493 7.66 14.18 -37.88
C THR A 493 8.50 13.00 -38.36
N VAL A 494 8.96 12.17 -37.42
CA VAL A 494 9.59 10.88 -37.70
C VAL A 494 8.54 9.79 -37.50
N LEU A 495 8.28 9.02 -38.57
CA LEU A 495 7.40 7.86 -38.56
C LEU A 495 8.21 6.59 -38.33
N LEU A 496 7.75 5.74 -37.43
CA LEU A 496 8.18 4.35 -37.28
C LEU A 496 7.02 3.43 -37.66
N GLU A 497 7.27 2.46 -38.55
CA GLU A 497 6.36 1.34 -38.77
C GLU A 497 7.11 0.03 -38.54
N ARG A 498 6.60 -0.85 -37.66
CA ARG A 498 7.25 -2.14 -37.37
C ARG A 498 6.27 -3.23 -36.89
N PRO A 499 6.56 -4.52 -37.14
CA PRO A 499 5.86 -5.62 -36.48
C PRO A 499 6.32 -5.75 -35.02
N VAL A 500 5.40 -6.15 -34.13
CA VAL A 500 5.66 -6.38 -32.70
C VAL A 500 4.74 -7.49 -32.16
N HIS A 501 5.19 -8.15 -31.09
CA HIS A 501 4.58 -9.34 -30.50
C HIS A 501 4.14 -9.12 -29.05
N GLY A 502 2.91 -9.49 -28.70
CA GLY A 502 2.31 -9.28 -27.37
C GLY A 502 2.63 -10.36 -26.32
N GLU A 503 3.30 -11.43 -26.70
CA GLU A 503 3.54 -12.62 -25.86
C GLU A 503 4.49 -12.35 -24.67
N LEU A 504 5.16 -11.19 -24.61
CA LEU A 504 5.99 -10.80 -23.47
C LEU A 504 5.20 -10.77 -22.15
N SER A 505 3.93 -10.38 -22.22
CA SER A 505 3.02 -10.36 -21.08
C SER A 505 2.79 -11.71 -20.42
N LEU A 506 3.00 -12.82 -21.16
CA LEU A 506 2.88 -14.17 -20.62
C LEU A 506 4.01 -14.52 -19.62
N ILE A 507 5.13 -13.78 -19.63
CA ILE A 507 6.16 -13.85 -18.58
C ILE A 507 5.60 -13.28 -17.28
N ALA A 508 5.00 -12.08 -17.33
CA ALA A 508 4.40 -11.44 -16.16
C ALA A 508 3.24 -12.28 -15.58
N LEU A 509 2.42 -12.90 -16.44
CA LEU A 509 1.39 -13.86 -16.03
C LEU A 509 1.97 -15.00 -15.20
N ARG A 510 3.04 -15.64 -15.69
CA ARG A 510 3.73 -16.75 -15.01
C ARG A 510 4.34 -16.30 -13.69
N VAL A 511 5.03 -15.17 -13.67
CA VAL A 511 5.63 -14.63 -12.44
C VAL A 511 4.55 -14.39 -11.38
N MET A 512 3.45 -13.70 -11.73
CA MET A 512 2.36 -13.44 -10.78
C MET A 512 1.71 -14.75 -10.31
N ARG A 513 1.39 -15.66 -11.24
CA ARG A 513 0.78 -16.96 -10.92
C ARG A 513 1.66 -17.77 -9.97
N GLU A 514 2.94 -17.95 -10.29
CA GLU A 514 3.87 -18.74 -9.49
C GLU A 514 4.06 -18.17 -8.08
N LEU A 515 4.20 -16.85 -7.96
CA LEU A 515 4.28 -16.20 -6.66
C LEU A 515 2.96 -16.35 -5.89
N ALA A 516 1.82 -16.15 -6.54
CA ALA A 516 0.52 -16.30 -5.91
C ALA A 516 0.26 -17.73 -5.41
N VAL A 517 0.61 -18.74 -6.20
CA VAL A 517 0.53 -20.16 -5.81
C VAL A 517 1.39 -20.45 -4.58
N ARG A 518 2.61 -19.89 -4.49
CA ARG A 518 3.46 -20.01 -3.29
C ARG A 518 2.82 -19.42 -2.03
N HIS A 519 1.92 -18.45 -2.19
CA HIS A 519 1.13 -17.86 -1.12
C HIS A 519 -0.27 -18.46 -1.00
N GLY A 520 -0.48 -19.65 -1.58
CA GLY A 520 -1.67 -20.46 -1.40
C GLY A 520 -2.83 -20.10 -2.33
N VAL A 521 -2.65 -19.23 -3.32
CA VAL A 521 -3.70 -18.94 -4.32
C VAL A 521 -3.89 -20.17 -5.22
N PRO A 522 -5.11 -20.68 -5.41
CA PRO A 522 -5.38 -21.98 -6.01
C PRO A 522 -5.40 -21.98 -7.55
N PHE A 523 -4.48 -21.26 -8.21
CA PHE A 523 -4.48 -21.19 -9.67
C PHE A 523 -4.22 -22.56 -10.31
N LYS A 524 -5.08 -22.93 -11.25
CA LYS A 524 -4.90 -24.11 -12.11
C LYS A 524 -3.59 -24.02 -12.89
N GLY A 525 -3.06 -25.18 -13.24
CA GLY A 525 -1.93 -25.33 -14.12
C GLY A 525 -2.15 -24.73 -15.52
N LEU A 526 -1.07 -24.58 -16.28
CA LEU A 526 -1.11 -24.10 -17.67
C LEU A 526 -1.14 -25.26 -18.68
N GLU A 527 -1.05 -26.51 -18.20
CA GLU A 527 -1.11 -27.73 -18.99
C GLU A 527 -2.50 -27.86 -19.63
N GLY A 528 -2.61 -27.57 -20.93
CA GLY A 528 -3.89 -27.56 -21.66
C GLY A 528 -4.36 -26.19 -22.13
N ARG A 529 -3.54 -25.14 -21.99
CA ARG A 529 -3.79 -23.79 -22.51
C ARG A 529 -2.77 -23.44 -23.61
N PRO A 530 -2.87 -24.02 -24.82
CA PRO A 530 -1.88 -23.80 -25.89
C PRO A 530 -1.77 -22.33 -26.31
N GLU A 531 -2.84 -21.55 -26.17
CA GLU A 531 -2.86 -20.10 -26.41
C GLU A 531 -2.01 -19.30 -25.41
N LEU A 532 -1.66 -19.91 -24.26
CA LEU A 532 -0.78 -19.35 -23.25
C LEU A 532 0.65 -19.91 -23.32
N ALA A 533 0.97 -20.72 -24.34
CA ALA A 533 2.30 -21.26 -24.51
C ALA A 533 3.32 -20.14 -24.76
N MET A 534 4.49 -20.24 -24.13
CA MET A 534 5.59 -19.30 -24.37
C MET A 534 6.27 -19.67 -25.70
N PRO A 535 6.56 -18.69 -26.56
CA PRO A 535 7.48 -18.88 -27.67
C PRO A 535 8.83 -19.42 -27.19
N ASP A 536 9.44 -20.34 -27.95
CA ASP A 536 10.74 -20.95 -27.60
C ASP A 536 11.84 -19.91 -27.36
N GLU A 537 11.80 -18.79 -28.07
CA GLU A 537 12.76 -17.68 -27.91
C GLU A 537 12.62 -16.92 -26.58
N LEU A 538 11.44 -16.95 -25.95
CA LEU A 538 11.20 -16.34 -24.63
C LEU A 538 11.48 -17.31 -23.47
N MET A 539 11.58 -18.62 -23.72
CA MET A 539 11.85 -19.63 -22.69
C MET A 539 13.22 -19.43 -21.99
N PRO A 540 14.34 -19.13 -22.68
CA PRO A 540 15.61 -18.80 -22.04
C PRO A 540 15.55 -17.50 -21.23
N ILE A 541 14.74 -16.53 -21.67
CA ILE A 541 14.61 -15.20 -21.05
C ILE A 541 13.82 -15.29 -19.74
N ALA A 542 12.77 -16.12 -19.72
CA ALA A 542 12.08 -16.49 -18.49
C ALA A 542 13.03 -17.11 -17.45
N ASN A 543 14.14 -17.73 -17.91
CA ASN A 543 15.16 -18.33 -17.07
C ASN A 543 16.37 -17.41 -16.75
N ARG A 544 16.70 -16.40 -17.59
CA ARG A 544 17.76 -15.39 -17.37
C ARG A 544 17.48 -14.08 -18.14
N ILE A 545 17.51 -12.93 -17.45
CA ILE A 545 17.21 -11.57 -17.96
C ILE A 545 18.24 -11.02 -19.02
N LEU A 546 19.24 -11.79 -19.43
CA LEU A 546 20.44 -11.28 -20.13
C LEU A 546 20.29 -10.97 -21.64
N GLN A 547 19.12 -11.11 -22.25
CA GLN A 547 18.92 -10.85 -23.71
C GLN A 547 18.00 -9.64 -24.01
N GLN A 548 18.36 -8.45 -23.53
CA GLN A 548 17.52 -7.25 -23.66
C GLN A 548 17.36 -6.72 -25.10
N SER A 549 18.30 -6.97 -26.01
CA SER A 549 18.23 -6.45 -27.39
C SER A 549 17.13 -7.12 -28.22
N LEU A 550 16.98 -8.44 -28.11
CA LEU A 550 15.91 -9.19 -28.81
C LEU A 550 14.53 -8.76 -28.30
N LEU A 551 14.36 -8.65 -26.98
CA LEU A 551 13.12 -8.18 -26.36
C LEU A 551 12.71 -6.81 -26.91
N ARG A 552 13.64 -5.85 -26.91
CA ARG A 552 13.39 -4.47 -27.34
C ARG A 552 12.90 -4.36 -28.78
N VAL A 553 13.42 -5.21 -29.65
CA VAL A 553 13.20 -5.14 -31.10
C VAL A 553 11.98 -5.95 -31.54
N ARG A 554 11.62 -7.02 -30.81
CA ARG A 554 10.52 -7.93 -31.20
C ARG A 554 9.27 -7.84 -30.32
N TYR A 555 9.44 -7.56 -29.03
CA TYR A 555 8.41 -7.80 -28.02
C TYR A 555 8.01 -6.58 -27.20
N ILE A 556 8.94 -5.67 -26.93
CA ILE A 556 8.65 -4.45 -26.15
C ILE A 556 7.95 -3.45 -27.06
N HIS A 557 6.72 -3.11 -26.72
CA HIS A 557 5.94 -2.11 -27.43
C HIS A 557 6.45 -0.70 -27.12
N LEU A 558 6.42 0.19 -28.10
CA LEU A 558 6.75 1.60 -27.93
C LEU A 558 5.48 2.37 -27.57
N SER A 559 5.07 2.26 -26.30
CA SER A 559 3.84 2.88 -25.81
C SER A 559 3.88 4.41 -25.85
N ALA A 560 5.05 5.03 -25.74
CA ALA A 560 5.21 6.48 -25.75
C ALA A 560 5.50 7.03 -27.16
N HIS A 561 4.55 7.80 -27.70
CA HIS A 561 4.59 8.35 -29.06
C HIS A 561 3.68 9.57 -29.21
N TRP A 562 3.85 10.31 -30.31
CA TRP A 562 3.10 11.53 -30.64
C TRP A 562 1.93 11.29 -31.60
N THR A 563 1.62 10.04 -31.94
CA THR A 563 0.45 9.72 -32.78
C THR A 563 -0.82 10.18 -32.07
N PRO A 564 -1.65 11.04 -32.70
CA PRO A 564 -2.88 11.52 -32.10
C PRO A 564 -3.99 10.48 -32.18
N GLU A 565 -4.85 10.47 -31.15
CA GLU A 565 -6.10 9.73 -31.12
C GLU A 565 -7.26 10.74 -31.12
N GLY A 566 -7.82 10.98 -32.30
CA GLY A 566 -8.74 12.11 -32.49
C GLY A 566 -8.02 13.44 -32.18
N PRO A 567 -8.58 14.33 -31.33
CA PRO A 567 -7.93 15.59 -30.96
C PRO A 567 -6.92 15.46 -29.81
N PHE A 568 -6.68 14.25 -29.27
CA PHE A 568 -5.92 14.04 -28.04
C PHE A 568 -4.58 13.33 -28.27
N LEU A 569 -3.64 13.52 -27.34
CA LEU A 569 -2.29 12.91 -27.34
C LEU A 569 -2.09 12.04 -26.08
N PHE A 570 -2.87 10.98 -25.94
CA PHE A 570 -2.84 10.10 -24.75
C PHE A 570 -1.51 9.34 -24.57
N SER A 571 -0.79 9.09 -25.67
CA SER A 571 0.49 8.38 -25.64
C SER A 571 1.71 9.29 -25.60
N LYS A 572 1.54 10.61 -25.39
CA LYS A 572 2.67 11.54 -25.40
C LYS A 572 3.76 11.11 -24.40
N PRO A 573 5.05 11.15 -24.77
CA PRO A 573 6.12 10.85 -23.84
C PRO A 573 6.18 11.83 -22.67
N ALA A 574 6.57 11.33 -21.50
CA ALA A 574 6.92 12.14 -20.34
C ALA A 574 8.19 12.97 -20.62
N PRO A 575 8.37 14.13 -19.96
CA PRO A 575 9.62 14.88 -20.05
C PRO A 575 10.84 13.99 -19.80
N LEU A 576 11.86 14.11 -20.66
CA LEU A 576 13.10 13.32 -20.61
C LEU A 576 12.91 11.79 -20.75
N ASN A 577 11.75 11.31 -21.24
CA ASN A 577 11.39 9.89 -21.26
C ASN A 577 11.55 9.24 -19.87
N ARG A 578 11.17 9.96 -18.82
CA ARG A 578 11.19 9.45 -17.44
C ARG A 578 9.78 9.36 -16.90
N ARG A 579 9.36 8.15 -16.55
CA ARG A 579 8.06 7.88 -15.96
C ARG A 579 7.89 8.61 -14.63
N ASN A 580 6.72 9.22 -14.43
CA ASN A 580 6.31 9.74 -13.14
C ASN A 580 6.01 8.58 -12.18
N VAL A 581 6.45 8.71 -10.93
CA VAL A 581 6.26 7.69 -9.90
C VAL A 581 5.76 8.35 -8.62
N HIS A 582 4.56 7.95 -8.19
CA HIS A 582 3.90 8.40 -6.98
C HIS A 582 4.14 7.40 -5.85
N LEU A 583 4.48 7.91 -4.68
CA LEU A 583 4.80 7.08 -3.51
C LEU A 583 3.52 6.53 -2.87
N ASN A 584 3.63 5.38 -2.20
CA ASN A 584 2.54 4.83 -1.39
C ASN A 584 2.34 5.68 -0.13
N SER A 585 1.62 6.77 -0.27
CA SER A 585 1.29 7.71 0.80
C SER A 585 -0.18 7.56 1.22
N PRO A 586 -0.52 7.70 2.51
CA PRO A 586 -1.91 7.89 2.92
C PRO A 586 -2.48 9.11 2.20
N GLN A 587 -3.71 9.01 1.70
CA GLN A 587 -4.33 10.14 1.00
C GLN A 587 -4.68 11.26 1.97
N GLU A 588 -4.23 12.48 1.64
CA GLU A 588 -4.74 13.70 2.25
C GLU A 588 -6.17 13.93 1.76
N VAL A 589 -7.15 13.78 2.64
CA VAL A 589 -8.54 14.13 2.32
C VAL A 589 -8.65 15.66 2.31
N GLY A 590 -8.45 16.26 1.13
CA GLY A 590 -8.57 17.70 0.92
C GLY A 590 -9.99 18.20 1.19
N PHE A 591 -10.16 19.00 2.24
CA PHE A 591 -11.39 19.77 2.48
C PHE A 591 -11.22 21.16 1.87
N LEU A 592 -11.73 21.35 0.65
CA LEU A 592 -11.98 22.68 0.09
C LEU A 592 -13.20 23.28 0.81
N LEU A 593 -12.93 24.23 1.71
CA LEU A 593 -13.94 24.99 2.45
C LEU A 593 -14.63 26.00 1.52
N SER A 594 -15.77 25.60 0.95
CA SER A 594 -16.81 26.55 0.53
C SER A 594 -17.83 26.67 1.68
N LEU A 595 -17.89 27.87 2.26
CA LEU A 595 -18.85 28.29 3.28
C LEU A 595 -20.28 28.12 2.76
N SER A 596 -21.02 27.10 3.20
CA SER A 596 -22.44 27.20 3.62
C SER A 596 -23.04 25.85 4.06
N ALA A 597 -23.54 25.85 5.30
CA ALA A 597 -24.66 25.08 5.86
C ALA A 597 -24.69 23.52 5.79
N CYS A 598 -24.53 22.95 6.99
CA CYS A 598 -25.19 21.76 7.56
C CYS A 598 -25.02 20.38 6.89
N ALA A 599 -24.06 19.59 7.39
CA ALA A 599 -24.13 18.12 7.34
C ALA A 599 -23.34 17.46 8.49
N THR A 600 -24.05 16.72 9.34
CA THR A 600 -23.56 15.62 10.20
C THR A 600 -23.08 14.46 9.32
N GLY A 601 -22.00 13.72 9.53
CA GLY A 601 -20.90 13.71 10.48
C GLY A 601 -19.98 12.55 10.09
N GLY A 602 -18.68 12.79 10.02
CA GLY A 602 -17.62 11.77 9.93
C GLY A 602 -16.51 12.22 10.86
N SER A 603 -16.40 11.58 12.03
CA SER A 603 -15.65 12.06 13.17
C SER A 603 -14.13 12.06 12.93
N VAL A 604 -13.54 13.25 13.04
CA VAL A 604 -12.14 13.46 13.46
C VAL A 604 -11.89 12.67 14.75
N PRO A 605 -10.74 11.99 14.94
CA PRO A 605 -10.39 11.39 16.23
C PRO A 605 -10.56 12.44 17.34
N PRO A 606 -11.24 12.13 18.45
CA PRO A 606 -11.50 13.11 19.48
C PRO A 606 -10.19 13.74 19.96
N PRO A 607 -10.16 15.06 20.23
CA PRO A 607 -8.96 15.75 20.65
C PRO A 607 -8.40 15.11 21.92
N VAL A 608 -7.10 14.85 21.92
CA VAL A 608 -6.35 14.31 23.06
C VAL A 608 -6.46 15.30 24.23
N LYS A 609 -7.11 14.91 25.32
CA LYS A 609 -7.21 15.72 26.54
C LYS A 609 -6.21 15.22 27.58
N LEU A 610 -4.98 15.70 27.50
CA LEU A 610 -4.00 15.56 28.57
C LEU A 610 -4.03 16.80 29.46
N PRO A 611 -3.64 16.69 30.76
CA PRO A 611 -3.62 17.83 31.67
C PRO A 611 -2.52 18.87 31.36
N TYR A 612 -1.76 18.65 30.29
CA TYR A 612 -0.72 19.51 29.74
C TYR A 612 -0.77 19.48 28.21
N PRO A 613 -0.27 20.52 27.52
CA PRO A 613 -0.41 20.65 26.06
C PRO A 613 0.37 19.62 25.25
N ALA A 614 1.43 19.03 25.84
CA ALA A 614 2.24 17.98 25.23
C ALA A 614 2.95 17.19 26.32
N TRP A 615 3.14 15.89 26.10
CA TRP A 615 4.14 15.11 26.82
C TRP A 615 5.45 15.10 26.02
N TYR A 616 6.54 14.64 26.61
CA TYR A 616 7.88 14.77 26.05
C TYR A 616 8.58 13.42 25.98
N ILE A 617 9.38 13.21 24.92
CA ILE A 617 10.36 12.13 24.85
C ILE A 617 11.76 12.72 24.93
N GLY A 618 12.55 12.29 25.90
CA GLY A 618 13.95 12.67 26.07
C GLY A 618 14.90 11.52 25.78
N PHE A 619 16.10 11.83 25.28
CA PHE A 619 17.16 10.86 25.03
C PHE A 619 18.34 11.09 25.96
N ALA A 620 18.83 10.00 26.55
CA ALA A 620 20.01 10.01 27.39
C ALA A 620 21.00 8.92 26.94
N ALA A 621 22.29 9.19 27.11
CA ALA A 621 23.36 8.22 26.94
C ALA A 621 24.45 8.42 28.02
N PRO A 622 25.21 7.38 28.38
CA PRO A 622 26.33 7.56 29.29
C PRO A 622 27.42 8.46 28.69
N LYS A 623 28.19 9.15 29.55
CA LYS A 623 29.27 10.01 29.07
C LYS A 623 30.26 9.20 28.22
N HIS A 624 30.68 9.76 27.09
CA HIS A 624 31.55 9.14 26.10
C HIS A 624 30.97 7.91 25.37
N MET A 625 29.75 7.47 25.70
CA MET A 625 29.06 6.36 25.05
C MET A 625 28.06 6.89 24.03
N GLU A 626 28.59 7.50 22.98
CA GLU A 626 27.79 8.22 22.01
C GLU A 626 26.80 7.32 21.28
N VAL A 627 25.57 7.82 21.14
CA VAL A 627 24.48 7.16 20.43
C VAL A 627 23.78 8.14 19.51
N TRP A 628 23.26 7.59 18.41
CA TRP A 628 22.40 8.31 17.48
C TRP A 628 21.04 7.63 17.38
N VAL A 629 19.97 8.33 17.75
CA VAL A 629 18.61 7.80 17.64
C VAL A 629 18.11 7.99 16.20
N GLU A 630 17.79 6.88 15.54
CA GLU A 630 17.27 6.89 14.18
C GLU A 630 15.79 7.26 14.15
N SER A 631 15.00 6.67 15.04
CA SER A 631 13.58 6.95 15.16
C SER A 631 13.01 6.47 16.49
N VAL A 632 11.96 7.18 16.91
CA VAL A 632 10.99 6.72 17.90
C VAL A 632 9.61 6.80 17.28
N ASP A 633 8.89 5.69 17.31
CA ASP A 633 7.49 5.60 16.90
C ASP A 633 6.62 5.32 18.12
N VAL A 634 5.42 5.85 18.14
CA VAL A 634 4.47 5.74 19.25
C VAL A 634 3.21 5.03 18.78
N LEU A 635 2.80 3.97 19.46
CA LEU A 635 1.42 3.50 19.46
C LEU A 635 0.76 4.08 20.71
N ASP A 636 -0.24 4.95 20.54
CA ASP A 636 -0.94 5.59 21.65
C ASP A 636 -2.01 4.67 22.27
N GLN A 637 -2.50 5.03 23.45
CA GLN A 637 -3.51 4.23 24.18
C GLN A 637 -4.87 4.12 23.48
N ARG A 638 -5.10 4.86 22.39
CA ARG A 638 -6.31 4.79 21.56
C ARG A 638 -6.12 3.88 20.34
N GLY A 639 -4.91 3.34 20.13
CA GLY A 639 -4.58 2.47 19.02
C GLY A 639 -4.06 3.18 17.77
N TYR A 640 -3.72 4.48 17.84
CA TYR A 640 -3.14 5.21 16.71
C TYR A 640 -1.61 5.14 16.72
N VAL A 641 -1.02 4.95 15.53
CA VAL A 641 0.44 4.88 15.35
C VAL A 641 0.97 6.20 14.78
N PHE A 642 2.00 6.75 15.43
CA PHE A 642 2.70 7.96 15.03
C PHE A 642 4.17 7.63 14.78
N PHE A 643 4.61 7.79 13.54
CA PHE A 643 5.97 7.45 13.12
C PHE A 643 6.92 8.64 13.26
N ASN A 644 8.17 8.35 13.62
CA ASN A 644 9.28 9.27 13.72
C ASN A 644 8.98 10.51 14.58
N VAL A 645 8.31 10.30 15.71
CA VAL A 645 7.93 11.38 16.62
C VAL A 645 9.16 12.06 17.21
N HIS A 646 10.30 11.37 17.30
CA HIS A 646 11.58 11.95 17.68
C HIS A 646 12.76 11.12 17.14
N ALA A 647 13.83 11.80 16.71
CA ALA A 647 15.13 11.22 16.37
C ALA A 647 16.25 12.22 16.74
N GLY A 648 17.52 11.81 16.68
CA GLY A 648 18.68 12.67 16.84
C GLY A 648 19.62 12.29 17.99
N VAL A 649 20.38 13.27 18.46
CA VAL A 649 21.46 13.11 19.45
C VAL A 649 20.89 12.96 20.87
N ALA A 650 21.49 12.09 21.67
CA ALA A 650 21.16 11.93 23.08
C ALA A 650 21.96 12.89 23.98
N GLY A 651 21.36 13.33 25.09
CA GLY A 651 22.09 14.06 26.13
C GLY A 651 22.96 13.12 26.96
N TYR A 652 24.16 13.58 27.34
CA TYR A 652 25.09 12.73 28.08
C TYR A 652 24.96 12.84 29.60
N THR A 653 25.17 11.71 30.30
CA THR A 653 25.35 11.69 31.75
C THR A 653 26.69 12.37 32.14
N ARG A 654 26.93 12.54 33.45
CA ARG A 654 28.18 13.12 33.97
C ARG A 654 29.36 12.14 33.99
N LYS A 655 29.09 10.83 33.97
CA LYS A 655 30.09 9.77 34.10
C LYS A 655 29.81 8.63 33.12
N PRO A 656 30.81 7.87 32.67
CA PRO A 656 30.62 6.74 31.76
C PRO A 656 29.85 5.57 32.39
N GLU A 657 29.91 5.38 33.70
CA GLU A 657 29.20 4.30 34.41
C GLU A 657 27.83 4.76 34.93
N GLY A 658 26.86 3.84 34.88
CA GLY A 658 25.52 4.03 35.43
C GLY A 658 24.66 5.06 34.68
N TRP A 659 23.53 5.42 35.28
CA TRP A 659 22.53 6.31 34.71
C TRP A 659 22.15 7.43 35.66
N HIS A 660 21.83 8.61 35.11
CA HIS A 660 21.08 9.61 35.86
C HIS A 660 19.59 9.27 35.88
N LYS A 661 18.84 9.81 36.84
CA LYS A 661 17.38 9.58 36.95
C LYS A 661 16.63 10.47 35.96
N GLY A 662 16.57 10.05 34.69
CA GLY A 662 15.84 10.73 33.61
C GLY A 662 16.31 12.15 33.27
N THR A 663 15.86 12.68 32.14
CA THR A 663 16.16 14.05 31.70
C THR A 663 14.88 14.79 31.35
N SER A 664 14.84 16.08 31.68
CA SER A 664 13.74 16.98 31.30
C SER A 664 13.90 17.58 29.90
N GLY A 665 15.03 17.35 29.23
CA GLY A 665 15.25 17.76 27.84
C GLY A 665 14.67 16.73 26.87
N GLY A 666 13.80 17.15 25.96
CA GLY A 666 13.16 16.25 25.01
C GLY A 666 12.29 16.97 23.99
N LYS A 667 11.86 16.25 22.96
CA LYS A 667 10.94 16.78 21.95
C LYS A 667 9.50 16.73 22.46
N PRO A 668 8.73 17.84 22.37
CA PRO A 668 7.32 17.83 22.71
C PRO A 668 6.54 17.00 21.69
N ILE A 669 5.71 16.10 22.19
CA ILE A 669 4.80 15.27 21.42
C ILE A 669 3.40 15.87 21.58
N ASN A 670 3.01 16.68 20.59
CA ASN A 670 1.71 17.33 20.53
C ASN A 670 0.70 16.46 19.79
N ASN A 671 -0.58 16.50 20.16
CA ASN A 671 -1.68 15.80 19.48
C ASN A 671 -1.55 14.26 19.41
N VAL A 672 -0.68 13.67 20.24
CA VAL A 672 -0.51 12.22 20.41
C VAL A 672 -0.90 11.88 21.84
N ASP A 673 -1.78 10.90 22.03
CA ASP A 673 -2.16 10.45 23.37
C ASP A 673 -1.01 9.70 24.05
N LEU A 674 -1.14 9.38 25.34
CA LEU A 674 -0.07 8.71 26.07
C LEU A 674 0.25 7.34 25.44
N PRO A 675 1.54 6.97 25.38
CA PRO A 675 1.96 5.77 24.67
C PRO A 675 1.47 4.50 25.37
N ASP A 676 0.93 3.56 24.60
CA ASP A 676 0.85 2.14 24.97
C ASP A 676 2.15 1.41 24.63
N GLN A 677 2.78 1.77 23.50
CA GLN A 677 4.03 1.17 23.07
C GLN A 677 4.96 2.20 22.40
N LEU A 678 6.26 2.07 22.65
CA LEU A 678 7.32 2.82 21.98
C LEU A 678 8.17 1.86 21.15
N LEU A 679 8.37 2.18 19.87
CA LEU A 679 9.34 1.48 19.03
C LEU A 679 10.56 2.38 18.86
N LEU A 680 11.72 1.90 19.28
CA LEU A 680 12.96 2.66 19.30
C LEU A 680 14.01 2.00 18.42
N ARG A 681 14.66 2.81 17.58
CA ARG A 681 15.84 2.44 16.76
C ARG A 681 16.97 3.43 17.00
N TRP A 682 18.17 2.92 17.23
CA TRP A 682 19.35 3.75 17.44
C TRP A 682 20.63 3.02 17.05
N GLN A 683 21.68 3.79 16.93
CA GLN A 683 23.04 3.36 16.67
C GLN A 683 23.87 3.66 17.91
N SER A 684 24.66 2.68 18.37
CA SER A 684 25.81 3.00 19.19
C SER A 684 26.98 3.35 18.27
N LEU A 685 27.65 4.46 18.55
CA LEU A 685 28.79 4.92 17.75
C LEU A 685 30.13 4.42 18.31
N VAL A 686 30.17 4.09 19.60
CA VAL A 686 31.35 3.53 20.28
C VAL A 686 31.57 2.06 19.99
N GLU A 687 30.49 1.31 19.81
CA GLU A 687 30.48 -0.02 19.20
C GLU A 687 29.57 0.09 17.98
N PRO A 688 30.10 0.28 16.76
CA PRO A 688 29.30 0.50 15.55
C PRO A 688 28.26 -0.62 15.31
N GLN A 689 27.09 -0.45 15.91
CA GLN A 689 26.05 -1.45 16.02
C GLN A 689 24.71 -0.74 16.10
N ALA A 690 23.78 -1.15 15.24
CA ALA A 690 22.41 -0.65 15.25
C ALA A 690 21.52 -1.59 16.07
N TYR A 691 20.60 -1.02 16.83
CA TYR A 691 19.68 -1.73 17.71
C TYR A 691 18.24 -1.33 17.43
N LYS A 692 17.33 -2.28 17.73
CA LYS A 692 15.89 -2.03 17.75
C LYS A 692 15.23 -2.69 18.95
N ILE A 693 14.19 -2.04 19.46
CA ILE A 693 13.36 -2.60 20.52
C ILE A 693 11.93 -2.06 20.45
N SER A 694 10.98 -2.87 20.92
CA SER A 694 9.62 -2.44 21.23
C SER A 694 9.43 -2.49 22.75
N ILE A 695 8.98 -1.38 23.33
CA ILE A 695 8.82 -1.19 24.77
C ILE A 695 7.35 -0.90 25.04
N ARG A 696 6.66 -1.82 25.73
CA ARG A 696 5.31 -1.59 26.22
C ARG A 696 5.36 -0.68 27.45
N ILE A 697 4.64 0.42 27.41
CA ILE A 697 4.53 1.35 28.53
C ILE A 697 3.42 0.82 29.46
N PRO A 698 3.72 0.49 30.73
CA PRO A 698 2.72 0.00 31.67
C PRO A 698 1.64 1.04 31.96
N GLN A 699 0.42 0.58 32.30
CA GLN A 699 -0.70 1.47 32.64
C GLN A 699 -0.37 2.44 33.79
N TRP A 700 0.35 1.99 34.83
CA TRP A 700 0.74 2.85 35.96
C TRP A 700 1.56 4.08 35.53
N VAL A 701 2.31 3.97 34.42
CA VAL A 701 3.07 5.10 33.87
C VAL A 701 2.09 6.13 33.34
N ARG A 702 1.11 5.72 32.53
CA ARG A 702 0.08 6.62 32.01
C ARG A 702 -0.75 7.26 33.13
N ASP A 703 -1.06 6.49 34.17
CA ASP A 703 -1.77 6.99 35.34
C ASP A 703 -0.95 8.06 36.08
N GLU A 704 0.35 7.84 36.28
CA GLU A 704 1.28 8.85 36.83
C GLU A 704 1.40 10.09 35.93
N MET A 705 1.37 9.89 34.61
CA MET A 705 1.43 10.97 33.64
C MET A 705 0.15 11.83 33.64
N VAL A 706 -0.98 11.38 34.17
CA VAL A 706 -2.22 12.19 34.29
C VAL A 706 -2.61 12.56 35.71
N THR A 707 -1.82 12.14 36.71
CA THR A 707 -2.09 12.43 38.13
C THR A 707 -1.33 13.69 38.58
N PRO A 708 -2.02 14.76 39.02
CA PRO A 708 -1.36 15.95 39.54
C PRO A 708 -0.70 15.67 40.88
N GLN A 709 0.51 16.19 41.08
CA GLN A 709 1.20 16.16 42.37
C GLN A 709 1.56 17.57 42.81
N ARG A 710 1.16 17.90 44.05
CA ARG A 710 1.56 19.16 44.68
C ARG A 710 3.02 19.07 45.08
N VAL A 711 3.86 19.88 44.44
CA VAL A 711 5.31 19.88 44.64
C VAL A 711 5.83 21.30 44.75
N TYR A 712 6.86 21.48 45.57
CA TYR A 712 7.63 22.73 45.59
C TYR A 712 8.67 22.70 44.49
N CYS A 713 8.48 23.48 43.43
CA CYS A 713 9.43 23.49 42.32
C CYS A 713 10.57 24.46 42.60
N ARG A 714 11.81 23.94 42.64
CA ARG A 714 12.99 24.74 43.00
C ARG A 714 13.33 25.82 41.98
N SER A 715 13.01 25.61 40.70
CA SER A 715 13.28 26.59 39.63
C SER A 715 12.33 27.78 39.69
N SER A 716 11.04 27.56 39.92
CA SER A 716 10.03 28.63 40.05
C SER A 716 9.87 29.14 41.50
N LYS A 717 10.47 28.46 42.49
CA LYS A 717 10.44 28.80 43.93
C LYS A 717 9.02 28.87 44.53
N GLU A 718 8.07 28.16 43.93
CA GLU A 718 6.66 28.15 44.34
C GLU A 718 6.12 26.73 44.50
N TRP A 719 5.02 26.60 45.24
CA TRP A 719 4.24 25.38 45.31
C TRP A 719 3.29 25.33 44.12
N MET A 720 3.36 24.27 43.32
CA MET A 720 2.51 24.06 42.16
C MET A 720 1.99 22.62 42.09
N ASN A 721 0.88 22.42 41.39
CA ASN A 721 0.46 21.10 40.96
C ASN A 721 1.13 20.81 39.62
N ASP A 722 2.01 19.83 39.57
CA ASP A 722 2.73 19.43 38.37
C ASP A 722 2.39 17.97 37.99
N TYR A 723 2.70 17.58 36.77
CA TYR A 723 2.45 16.23 36.23
C TYR A 723 3.75 15.62 35.71
N ARG A 724 3.90 14.30 35.77
CA ARG A 724 5.04 13.64 35.12
C ARG A 724 4.81 13.53 33.62
N PHE A 725 5.04 14.59 32.87
CA PHE A 725 4.75 14.63 31.43
C PHE A 725 5.90 14.17 30.53
N ALA A 726 7.02 13.68 31.06
CA ALA A 726 8.19 13.30 30.25
C ALA A 726 8.54 11.82 30.41
N ILE A 727 8.76 11.14 29.29
CA ILE A 727 9.38 9.82 29.21
C ILE A 727 10.81 9.97 28.72
N THR A 728 11.79 9.44 29.46
CA THR A 728 13.19 9.44 29.05
C THR A 728 13.61 8.04 28.61
N LEU A 729 14.24 7.94 27.44
CA LEU A 729 14.90 6.73 26.95
C LEU A 729 16.41 6.89 27.11
N GLY A 730 17.01 6.11 27.99
CA GLY A 730 18.46 6.01 28.15
C GLY A 730 18.99 4.84 27.33
N MET A 731 19.87 5.09 26.36
CA MET A 731 20.48 4.06 25.51
C MET A 731 21.98 3.91 25.79
N ALA A 732 22.45 2.68 26.00
CA ALA A 732 23.86 2.37 26.20
C ALA A 732 24.32 1.23 25.26
N PRO A 733 25.65 1.12 25.04
CA PRO A 733 26.27 -0.01 24.36
C PRO A 733 25.81 -1.37 24.88
N GLY A 734 25.87 -2.38 24.02
CA GLY A 734 25.33 -3.72 24.26
C GLY A 734 23.81 -3.78 24.13
N GLY A 735 23.17 -2.76 23.56
CA GLY A 735 21.73 -2.72 23.32
C GLY A 735 20.89 -2.51 24.59
N ILE A 736 21.41 -1.84 25.61
CA ILE A 736 20.65 -1.58 26.84
C ILE A 736 19.78 -0.34 26.67
N VAL A 737 18.50 -0.45 27.03
CA VAL A 737 17.58 0.68 27.13
C VAL A 737 16.97 0.76 28.51
N LYS A 738 17.03 1.93 29.13
CA LYS A 738 16.41 2.19 30.42
C LYS A 738 15.40 3.32 30.28
N VAL A 739 14.22 3.15 30.87
CA VAL A 739 13.09 4.07 30.69
C VAL A 739 12.71 4.70 32.02
N TRP A 740 12.45 6.01 32.01
CA TRP A 740 11.94 6.74 33.16
C TRP A 740 10.74 7.60 32.79
N VAL A 741 9.89 7.88 33.77
CA VAL A 741 8.80 8.86 33.68
C VAL A 741 8.95 9.93 34.76
N GLY A 742 8.84 11.21 34.40
CA GLY A 742 9.10 12.32 35.33
C GLY A 742 8.75 13.69 34.76
N ALA A 743 9.19 14.74 35.45
CA ALA A 743 9.09 16.14 35.01
C ALA A 743 10.18 16.99 35.70
N PRO A 744 10.48 18.21 35.24
CA PRO A 744 11.52 19.04 35.86
C PRO A 744 11.37 19.25 37.37
N CYS A 745 10.13 19.41 37.85
CA CYS A 745 9.84 19.65 39.27
C CYS A 745 9.52 18.35 40.04
N LEU A 746 9.32 17.23 39.35
CA LEU A 746 8.95 15.93 39.93
C LEU A 746 10.05 14.88 39.70
N SER A 747 10.42 14.15 40.74
CA SER A 747 11.41 13.08 40.59
C SER A 747 11.01 12.06 39.52
N PHE A 748 11.99 11.66 38.71
CA PHE A 748 11.84 10.60 37.72
C PHE A 748 11.75 9.23 38.39
N LYS A 749 10.72 8.47 38.01
CA LYS A 749 10.51 7.08 38.41
C LYS A 749 11.00 6.16 37.29
N GLU A 750 11.69 5.10 37.66
CA GLU A 750 12.14 4.09 36.71
C GLU A 750 10.94 3.25 36.24
N VAL A 751 10.79 3.13 34.92
CA VAL A 751 9.75 2.31 34.29
C VAL A 751 10.26 0.89 34.08
N GLY A 752 11.51 0.75 33.65
CA GLY A 752 12.15 -0.55 33.47
C GLY A 752 13.47 -0.48 32.71
N ARG A 753 14.18 -1.61 32.70
CA ARG A 753 15.41 -1.84 31.94
C ARG A 753 15.17 -2.97 30.93
N TYR A 754 15.56 -2.73 29.69
CA TYR A 754 15.24 -3.57 28.55
C TYR A 754 16.49 -3.90 27.73
N GLN A 755 16.45 -5.06 27.08
CA GLN A 755 17.50 -5.54 26.20
C GLN A 755 17.03 -5.48 24.75
N ALA A 756 17.70 -4.67 23.95
CA ALA A 756 17.44 -4.51 22.54
C ALA A 756 18.07 -5.63 21.73
N LYS A 757 17.50 -5.86 20.54
CA LYS A 757 18.08 -6.77 19.55
C LYS A 757 18.94 -5.98 18.58
N VAL A 758 20.03 -6.59 18.15
CA VAL A 758 20.82 -6.10 17.01
C VAL A 758 19.92 -6.01 15.78
N GLU A 759 19.98 -4.88 15.06
CA GLU A 759 19.37 -4.74 13.74
C GLU A 759 20.30 -5.36 12.70
N PRO A 760 19.97 -6.53 12.12
CA PRO A 760 20.86 -7.23 11.18
C PRO A 760 21.17 -6.44 9.91
N LEU A 761 20.31 -5.49 9.54
CA LEU A 761 20.52 -4.61 8.38
C LEU A 761 21.47 -3.44 8.69
N GLY A 762 21.88 -3.27 9.94
CA GLY A 762 22.75 -2.18 10.35
C GLY A 762 22.05 -0.80 10.35
N PRO A 763 22.83 0.30 10.25
CA PRO A 763 22.33 1.66 10.38
C PRO A 763 21.38 2.01 9.24
N TYR A 764 20.30 2.73 9.57
CA TYR A 764 19.22 3.12 8.67
C TYR A 764 18.66 1.96 7.83
N ARG A 765 18.61 0.74 8.39
CA ARG A 765 18.17 -0.50 7.72
C ARG A 765 18.97 -0.82 6.46
N GLY A 766 20.26 -0.47 6.44
CA GLY A 766 21.17 -0.74 5.33
C GLY A 766 21.24 0.39 4.30
N ALA A 767 20.45 1.46 4.45
CA ALA A 767 20.48 2.61 3.53
C ALA A 767 21.85 3.30 3.48
N SER A 768 22.60 3.30 4.59
CA SER A 768 23.96 3.83 4.64
C SER A 768 25.04 2.83 4.23
N LYS A 769 24.67 1.65 3.70
CA LYS A 769 25.60 0.59 3.28
C LYS A 769 26.58 0.17 4.39
N GLY A 770 26.08 0.09 5.62
CA GLY A 770 26.89 -0.28 6.80
C GLY A 770 27.74 0.85 7.38
N LYS A 771 27.65 2.08 6.84
CA LYS A 771 28.35 3.23 7.41
C LYS A 771 27.59 3.80 8.61
N TYR A 772 28.29 3.92 9.74
CA TYR A 772 27.82 4.56 10.96
C TYR A 772 28.26 6.04 10.96
N ILE A 773 27.63 6.83 11.84
CA ILE A 773 28.10 8.20 12.12
C ILE A 773 29.46 8.11 12.82
N ASP A 774 30.39 8.97 12.43
CA ASP A 774 31.72 9.00 13.04
C ASP A 774 31.62 9.41 14.52
N LEU A 775 32.31 8.67 15.38
CA LEU A 775 32.40 8.97 16.80
C LEU A 775 33.24 10.23 17.03
N GLU A 776 32.75 11.15 17.89
CA GLU A 776 33.48 12.37 18.24
C GLU A 776 34.91 12.04 18.74
N PRO A 777 35.96 12.78 18.31
CA PRO A 777 37.35 12.44 18.63
C PRO A 777 37.65 12.32 20.12
N GLU A 778 37.03 13.16 20.96
CA GLU A 778 37.16 13.10 22.43
C GLU A 778 36.60 11.79 22.99
N ASN A 779 35.42 11.37 22.52
CA ASN A 779 34.77 10.13 22.95
C ASN A 779 35.56 8.91 22.46
N LYS A 780 36.09 8.98 21.23
CA LYS A 780 36.96 7.94 20.68
C LYS A 780 38.23 7.76 21.51
N ALA A 781 38.93 8.85 21.83
CA ALA A 781 40.13 8.80 22.67
C ALA A 781 39.85 8.22 24.06
N TYR A 782 38.70 8.54 24.66
CA TYR A 782 38.28 7.97 25.93
C TYR A 782 38.07 6.45 25.84
N VAL A 783 37.29 6.00 24.84
CA VAL A 783 36.98 4.56 24.64
C VAL A 783 38.25 3.77 24.31
N ASP A 784 39.16 4.32 23.50
CA ASP A 784 40.44 3.69 23.19
C ASP A 784 41.32 3.50 24.44
N GLN A 785 41.25 4.43 25.41
CA GLN A 785 42.06 4.38 26.62
C GLN A 785 41.44 3.55 27.76
N HIS A 786 40.11 3.56 27.90
CA HIS A 786 39.42 2.99 29.08
C HIS A 786 38.49 1.80 28.73
N GLY A 787 38.22 1.57 27.45
CA GLY A 787 37.27 0.57 26.99
C GLY A 787 35.80 0.96 27.22
N ILE A 788 34.89 0.09 26.79
CA ILE A 788 33.45 0.22 27.02
C ILE A 788 33.10 -0.52 28.32
N PRO A 789 32.55 0.15 29.36
CA PRO A 789 32.27 -0.48 30.65
C PRO A 789 30.93 -1.25 30.63
N TYR A 790 30.88 -2.33 29.83
CA TYR A 790 29.74 -3.23 29.76
C TYR A 790 29.35 -3.73 31.16
N GLY A 791 28.05 -3.84 31.42
CA GLY A 791 27.51 -4.30 32.71
C GLY A 791 27.42 -3.23 33.79
N SER A 792 27.87 -1.99 33.53
CA SER A 792 27.74 -0.86 34.47
C SER A 792 26.40 -0.10 34.39
N TRP A 793 25.47 -0.53 33.52
CA TRP A 793 24.25 0.19 33.11
C TRP A 793 22.94 -0.58 33.29
#